data_AF-A0AAE8MNL8-F1
#
_entry.id   AF-A0AAE8MNL8-F1
#
_cell.length_a   1.000
_cell.length_b   1.000
_cell.length_c   1.000
_cell.angle_alpha   90.00
_cell.angle_beta   90.00
_cell.angle_gamma   90.00
#
_symmetry.space_group_name_H-M   'P 1'
#
loop_
_entity.id
_entity.type
_entity.pdbx_description
1 polymer ?
#
loop_
_entity_poly.entity_id
_entity_poly.type
_entity_poly.pdbx_seq_one_letter_code
_entity_poly.pdbx_strand_id
1 'polypeptide(L)'
;MSVEHEFKGAEIAPEKIESPTEKPGTPQHGPTDAESTTGPNGEVYPTAEEMDTLRHVHGKVSWIIYTIGIIECVERFSYYGTTAVFVNFIAMPLPEGSTAGNAGTDGQAGALGMGQQPSYALTMFNTFWSYVMPLLGGYLADTYWGRYLTIQYAIVIAIIGHIIIIVASIPSVIANPQGSLGCFIVGLLFFGTGVGWFKANISPLIAEQYELVQPRATVETLSTGERVIVDPVLTISRIYMRYYFLINFGALIGQISMVYAEKYVGFWLSYTLPTVLFLFCPVIMFLCRNKYAKRPPTGSVLGNSIALVTYGIKRNGLRNMGKDSFWQSIRPSELGPDKPKFMTFDDAWVDEVRRGLKACAVFLWFPVFWLAYNQMNSNLINQAASMRLGGVPNDIVNNLNPFSLLILIVICDKLIYPAIAKAGLRFSPIKKMTLGFFFPALSMVVAAIIQHYIYQKSPCGYNANDRDCYEERGPPDMSVWIQTPAYVLVSLGEVMASITGLEYAFTKAPRNMRGMVTAVFWFVMAFSSALAQAFVGLATDPLLVWLYTTIAIISFAGGVTFWLTWRKLDKLEEELNALPESTYVGRGNEQEPEDKALGSSGEGTPIGRETKVAGRDTYITGTNPSSAVLTIYDLFGWKFANISTLTDHYARTADTTQPSTSPGFLIREPETFAFARAIRETQVGIVAAGLYYGAWAAFRVNDPPLVEAIPIAHPPLMTKEDIGCVGVPTQDIAPDTDHAYVLVLMGLAPMPLTALDITFLAASNKLVSSSQEAYARRPMLGIRNPNLAKVR
;
A
#
# COMPACT_ATOMS: atom_id res chain seq x y z
N MET A 1 -54.57 2.00 35.11
CA MET A 1 -55.03 3.34 35.54
C MET A 1 -54.61 4.32 34.48
N SER A 2 -55.59 4.67 33.66
CA SER A 2 -55.54 5.64 32.57
C SER A 2 -55.15 7.03 33.08
N VAL A 3 -54.45 7.82 32.26
CA VAL A 3 -54.93 9.15 31.80
C VAL A 3 -54.29 9.44 30.45
N GLU A 4 -55.16 9.50 29.42
CA GLU A 4 -54.95 10.05 28.07
C GLU A 4 -54.99 11.59 28.10
N HIS A 5 -54.30 12.23 27.14
CA HIS A 5 -54.61 13.50 26.45
C HIS A 5 -53.30 13.83 25.68
N GLU A 6 -53.22 14.19 24.40
CA GLU A 6 -54.20 14.63 23.41
C GLU A 6 -53.49 14.56 22.03
N PHE A 7 -54.11 13.92 21.03
CA PHE A 7 -53.70 13.96 19.63
C PHE A 7 -54.65 14.90 18.87
N LYS A 8 -54.13 15.93 18.22
CA LYS A 8 -54.74 16.53 17.02
C LYS A 8 -53.63 16.87 16.02
N GLY A 9 -53.80 16.39 14.80
CA GLY A 9 -52.82 16.47 13.74
C GLY A 9 -52.66 17.84 13.13
N ALA A 10 -51.50 18.03 12.51
CA ALA A 10 -51.29 18.97 11.42
C ALA A 10 -50.53 18.22 10.33
N GLU A 11 -51.18 18.05 9.18
CA GLU A 11 -50.53 17.73 7.89
C GLU A 11 -49.50 18.82 7.59
N ILE A 12 -48.26 18.44 7.30
CA ILE A 12 -47.24 19.35 6.74
C ILE A 12 -46.67 18.69 5.49
N ALA A 13 -46.89 19.38 4.37
CA ALA A 13 -46.41 19.10 3.01
C ALA A 13 -44.87 19.17 2.91
N PRO A 14 -44.23 18.59 1.86
CA PRO A 14 -42.78 18.50 1.77
C PRO A 14 -42.13 19.88 1.61
N GLU A 15 -41.27 20.22 2.57
CA GLU A 15 -40.48 21.46 2.58
C GLU A 15 -39.32 21.36 1.59
N LYS A 16 -39.30 22.28 0.61
CA LYS A 16 -38.18 22.49 -0.31
C LYS A 16 -36.95 22.93 0.49
N ILE A 17 -35.82 22.28 0.27
CA ILE A 17 -34.52 22.70 0.79
C ILE A 17 -34.11 23.98 0.05
N GLU A 18 -34.32 25.13 0.69
CA GLU A 18 -33.74 26.41 0.29
C GLU A 18 -32.26 26.46 0.70
N SER A 19 -31.41 26.95 -0.21
CA SER A 19 -29.99 27.22 0.01
C SER A 19 -29.76 28.28 1.10
N PRO A 20 -28.65 28.23 1.87
CA PRO A 20 -28.43 29.18 2.94
C PRO A 20 -28.20 30.59 2.40
N THR A 21 -28.95 31.55 2.95
CA THR A 21 -28.85 32.99 2.71
C THR A 21 -27.51 33.55 3.22
N GLU A 22 -26.86 34.36 2.38
CA GLU A 22 -25.65 35.12 2.66
C GLU A 22 -25.78 36.03 3.90
N LYS A 23 -24.74 36.07 4.73
CA LYS A 23 -24.52 37.15 5.71
C LYS A 23 -23.72 38.27 5.04
N PRO A 24 -24.11 39.55 5.18
CA PRO A 24 -23.41 40.66 4.56
C PRO A 24 -22.20 41.09 5.42
N GLY A 25 -21.04 41.28 4.79
CA GLY A 25 -19.93 42.07 5.35
C GLY A 25 -18.59 41.35 5.50
N THR A 26 -17.97 40.98 4.38
CA THR A 26 -16.51 40.83 4.27
C THR A 26 -16.13 41.20 2.82
N PRO A 27 -15.07 42.00 2.58
CA PRO A 27 -14.82 42.58 1.27
C PRO A 27 -14.57 41.50 0.22
N GLN A 28 -15.37 41.54 -0.85
CA GLN A 28 -15.24 40.70 -2.02
C GLN A 28 -13.84 40.88 -2.63
N HIS A 29 -13.01 39.85 -2.54
CA HIS A 29 -12.06 39.59 -3.61
C HIS A 29 -12.86 39.06 -4.80
N GLY A 30 -12.75 39.76 -5.93
CA GLY A 30 -13.29 39.30 -7.21
C GLY A 30 -12.68 37.94 -7.60
N PRO A 31 -13.22 37.28 -8.64
CA PRO A 31 -12.78 35.95 -9.05
C PRO A 31 -11.30 36.04 -9.41
N THR A 32 -10.46 35.60 -8.50
CA THR A 32 -9.03 35.39 -8.73
C THR A 32 -8.97 34.03 -9.39
N ASP A 33 -8.64 34.09 -10.67
CA ASP A 33 -8.10 33.04 -11.54
C ASP A 33 -8.08 31.63 -10.95
N ALA A 34 -8.88 30.75 -11.55
CA ALA A 34 -8.87 29.32 -11.31
C ALA A 34 -7.42 28.81 -11.21
N GLU A 35 -7.06 28.28 -10.03
CA GLU A 35 -5.85 27.50 -9.80
C GLU A 35 -5.64 26.54 -10.97
N SER A 36 -4.44 26.56 -11.55
CA SER A 36 -4.11 25.85 -12.79
C SER A 36 -4.72 24.45 -12.85
N THR A 37 -5.73 24.27 -13.70
CA THR A 37 -6.42 22.99 -13.95
C THR A 37 -5.51 21.95 -14.63
N THR A 38 -4.21 22.23 -14.74
CA THR A 38 -3.24 21.40 -15.45
C THR A 38 -2.05 21.13 -14.53
N GLY A 39 -1.84 19.86 -14.20
CA GLY A 39 -0.73 19.38 -13.40
C GLY A 39 0.63 19.49 -14.11
N PRO A 40 1.73 19.26 -13.37
CA PRO A 40 3.10 19.45 -13.86
C PRO A 40 3.49 18.58 -15.08
N ASN A 41 2.72 17.52 -15.35
CA ASN A 41 2.91 16.61 -16.49
C ASN A 41 1.93 16.88 -17.65
N GLY A 42 1.16 17.96 -17.62
CA GLY A 42 0.10 18.24 -18.61
C GLY A 42 -1.22 17.52 -18.31
N GLU A 43 -1.37 16.95 -17.11
CA GLU A 43 -2.59 16.28 -16.65
C GLU A 43 -3.69 17.29 -16.36
N VAL A 44 -4.87 17.18 -16.98
CA VAL A 44 -5.98 18.10 -16.68
C VAL A 44 -6.75 17.59 -15.47
N TYR A 45 -6.81 18.37 -14.39
CA TYR A 45 -7.62 18.07 -13.21
C TYR A 45 -9.08 18.51 -13.45
N PRO A 46 -10.09 17.69 -13.07
CA PRO A 46 -11.49 18.05 -13.25
C PRO A 46 -11.87 19.21 -12.34
N THR A 47 -12.69 20.13 -12.84
CA THR A 47 -13.36 21.11 -11.99
C THR A 47 -14.43 20.43 -11.12
N ALA A 48 -14.91 21.10 -10.07
CA ALA A 48 -15.99 20.56 -9.22
C ALA A 48 -17.27 20.23 -10.02
N GLU A 49 -17.62 21.06 -11.01
CA GLU A 49 -18.76 20.82 -11.91
C GLU A 49 -18.51 19.65 -12.86
N GLU A 50 -17.27 19.48 -13.35
CA GLU A 50 -16.90 18.34 -14.19
C GLU A 50 -16.93 17.02 -13.40
N MET A 51 -16.53 17.04 -12.12
CA MET A 51 -16.58 15.89 -11.22
C MET A 51 -17.99 15.30 -11.06
N ASP A 52 -19.01 16.15 -11.09
CA ASP A 52 -20.41 15.73 -10.94
C ASP A 52 -21.07 15.36 -12.27
N THR A 53 -20.62 15.94 -13.39
CA THR A 53 -21.28 15.81 -14.69
C THR A 53 -20.65 14.78 -15.62
N LEU A 54 -19.33 14.61 -15.57
CA LEU A 54 -18.61 13.71 -16.47
C LEU A 54 -18.68 12.27 -15.99
N ARG A 55 -18.67 11.33 -16.94
CA ARG A 55 -18.65 9.90 -16.63
C ARG A 55 -17.28 9.52 -16.06
N HIS A 56 -17.29 8.94 -14.87
CA HIS A 56 -16.13 8.29 -14.29
C HIS A 56 -15.80 6.97 -15.01
N VAL A 57 -14.55 6.80 -15.42
CA VAL A 57 -14.02 5.62 -16.08
C VAL A 57 -12.75 5.14 -15.38
N HIS A 58 -12.41 3.87 -15.61
CA HIS A 58 -11.18 3.30 -15.07
C HIS A 58 -9.98 3.64 -15.95
N GLY A 59 -8.85 3.90 -15.31
CA GLY A 59 -7.58 4.16 -15.97
C GLY A 59 -6.84 2.90 -16.41
N LYS A 60 -5.67 3.11 -17.03
CA LYS A 60 -4.81 2.05 -17.56
C LYS A 60 -4.00 1.42 -16.42
N VAL A 61 -4.14 0.11 -16.25
CA VAL A 61 -3.39 -0.65 -15.23
C VAL A 61 -2.06 -1.13 -15.82
N SER A 62 -0.95 -0.73 -15.20
CA SER A 62 0.40 -1.14 -15.62
C SER A 62 0.63 -2.64 -15.42
N TRP A 63 1.43 -3.26 -16.31
CA TRP A 63 1.85 -4.66 -16.17
C TRP A 63 2.63 -4.92 -14.87
N ILE A 64 3.30 -3.90 -14.32
CA ILE A 64 4.07 -4.01 -13.08
C ILE A 64 3.18 -4.45 -11.91
N ILE A 65 1.92 -3.99 -11.88
CA ILE A 65 0.92 -4.36 -10.86
C ILE A 65 0.63 -5.87 -10.91
N TYR A 66 0.56 -6.45 -12.11
CA TYR A 66 0.35 -7.88 -12.29
C TYR A 66 1.52 -8.73 -11.80
N THR A 67 2.75 -8.22 -11.84
CA THR A 67 3.90 -8.95 -11.28
C THR A 67 3.75 -9.18 -9.78
N ILE A 68 3.19 -8.20 -9.04
CA ILE A 68 2.87 -8.30 -7.62
C ILE A 68 1.71 -9.29 -7.41
N GLY A 69 0.69 -9.23 -8.28
CA GLY A 69 -0.40 -10.21 -8.27
C GLY A 69 0.05 -11.66 -8.52
N ILE A 70 1.07 -11.88 -9.35
CA ILE A 70 1.68 -13.21 -9.56
C ILE A 70 2.39 -13.68 -8.29
N ILE A 71 3.13 -12.80 -7.62
CA ILE A 71 3.81 -13.14 -6.36
C ILE A 71 2.77 -13.53 -5.29
N GLU A 72 1.66 -12.81 -5.18
CA GLU A 72 0.54 -13.19 -4.32
C GLU A 72 -0.06 -14.53 -4.72
N CYS A 73 -0.30 -14.77 -6.01
CA CYS A 73 -0.83 -16.03 -6.51
C CYS A 73 0.04 -17.22 -6.09
N VAL A 74 1.36 -17.07 -6.24
CA VAL A 74 2.33 -18.12 -5.86
C VAL A 74 2.39 -18.29 -4.34
N GLU A 75 2.33 -17.21 -3.57
CA GLU A 75 2.24 -17.31 -2.11
C GLU A 75 0.97 -18.05 -1.68
N ARG A 76 -0.18 -17.76 -2.30
CA ARG A 76 -1.46 -18.40 -1.94
C ARG A 76 -1.52 -19.86 -2.33
N PHE A 77 -0.98 -20.18 -3.51
CA PHE A 77 -0.71 -21.56 -3.90
C PHE A 77 0.14 -22.26 -2.84
N SER A 78 1.21 -21.60 -2.38
CA SER A 78 2.13 -22.17 -1.41
C SER A 78 1.48 -22.39 -0.05
N TYR A 79 0.78 -21.39 0.47
CA TYR A 79 0.12 -21.41 1.76
C TYR A 79 -0.95 -22.50 1.81
N TYR A 80 -1.97 -22.40 0.94
CA TYR A 80 -3.11 -23.31 1.00
C TYR A 80 -2.73 -24.73 0.60
N GLY A 81 -1.81 -24.91 -0.36
CA GLY A 81 -1.31 -26.24 -0.73
C GLY A 81 -0.54 -26.91 0.42
N THR A 82 0.34 -26.17 1.10
CA THR A 82 1.13 -26.70 2.22
C THR A 82 0.26 -27.00 3.43
N THR A 83 -0.67 -26.12 3.79
CA THR A 83 -1.53 -26.33 4.95
C THR A 83 -2.56 -27.44 4.76
N ALA A 84 -2.99 -27.71 3.51
CA ALA A 84 -3.99 -28.75 3.23
C ALA A 84 -3.51 -30.15 3.65
N VAL A 85 -2.21 -30.43 3.53
CA VAL A 85 -1.62 -31.75 3.81
C VAL A 85 -1.15 -31.91 5.26
N PHE A 86 -1.21 -30.87 6.10
CA PHE A 86 -0.77 -30.92 7.50
C PHE A 86 -1.54 -31.96 8.32
N VAL A 87 -2.84 -32.05 8.07
CA VAL A 87 -3.72 -32.92 8.86
C VAL A 87 -3.28 -34.38 8.70
N ASN A 88 -3.13 -34.82 7.44
CA ASN A 88 -2.73 -36.18 7.10
C ASN A 88 -1.28 -36.47 7.51
N PHE A 89 -0.38 -35.51 7.31
CA PHE A 89 1.03 -35.66 7.69
C PHE A 89 1.18 -35.99 9.18
N ILE A 90 0.47 -35.26 10.06
CA ILE A 90 0.61 -35.39 11.50
C ILE A 90 -0.25 -36.53 12.06
N ALA A 91 -1.52 -36.62 11.64
CA ALA A 91 -2.49 -37.51 12.27
C ALA A 91 -2.32 -38.97 11.84
N MET A 92 -2.13 -39.20 10.54
CA MET A 92 -2.21 -40.55 9.97
C MET A 92 -0.87 -41.28 10.07
N PRO A 93 -0.87 -42.59 10.35
CA PRO A 93 0.34 -43.40 10.37
C PRO A 93 0.89 -43.60 8.96
N LEU A 94 2.16 -43.96 8.87
CA LEU A 94 2.80 -44.32 7.61
C LEU A 94 2.12 -45.56 6.98
N PRO A 95 1.63 -45.49 5.74
CA PRO A 95 1.00 -46.63 5.06
C PRO A 95 1.96 -47.82 4.91
N GLU A 96 1.44 -49.05 4.97
CA GLU A 96 2.26 -50.26 4.82
C GLU A 96 3.01 -50.29 3.47
N GLY A 97 4.33 -50.51 3.53
CA GLY A 97 5.19 -50.51 2.35
C GLY A 97 5.55 -49.12 1.80
N SER A 98 5.00 -48.04 2.36
CA SER A 98 5.39 -46.67 2.02
C SER A 98 6.54 -46.19 2.89
N THR A 99 7.51 -45.51 2.29
CA THR A 99 8.57 -44.78 2.99
C THR A 99 8.35 -43.26 2.98
N ALA A 100 7.44 -42.77 2.14
CA ALA A 100 7.24 -41.34 1.88
C ALA A 100 5.84 -40.84 2.29
N GLY A 101 5.00 -41.75 2.81
CA GLY A 101 3.63 -41.48 3.24
C GLY A 101 2.56 -41.53 2.14
N ASN A 102 2.94 -41.98 0.94
CA ASN A 102 2.02 -42.20 -0.18
C ASN A 102 1.22 -43.50 0.00
N ALA A 103 -0.02 -43.50 -0.49
CA ALA A 103 -0.97 -44.59 -0.28
C ALA A 103 -1.67 -45.07 -1.57
N GLY A 104 -1.32 -44.51 -2.72
CA GLY A 104 -1.89 -44.93 -4.01
C GLY A 104 -3.36 -44.53 -4.18
N THR A 105 -4.10 -45.20 -5.07
CA THR A 105 -5.46 -44.80 -5.45
C THR A 105 -6.49 -45.00 -4.33
N ASP A 106 -6.41 -46.13 -3.62
CA ASP A 106 -7.44 -46.55 -2.65
C ASP A 106 -7.00 -46.37 -1.18
N GLY A 107 -5.72 -46.07 -0.95
CA GLY A 107 -5.18 -45.84 0.40
C GLY A 107 -5.23 -44.38 0.85
N GLN A 108 -5.12 -44.18 2.16
CA GLN A 108 -5.04 -42.86 2.80
C GLN A 108 -3.58 -42.49 3.09
N ALA A 109 -3.15 -41.28 2.68
CA ALA A 109 -1.80 -40.78 2.94
C ALA A 109 -1.58 -40.50 4.44
N GLY A 110 -0.37 -40.74 4.93
CA GLY A 110 0.00 -40.50 6.34
C GLY A 110 1.49 -40.62 6.61
N ALA A 111 1.97 -40.07 7.72
CA ALA A 111 3.40 -40.10 8.06
C ALA A 111 3.65 -40.33 9.56
N LEU A 112 3.21 -39.41 10.43
CA LEU A 112 3.68 -39.37 11.83
C LEU A 112 2.86 -40.23 12.80
N GLY A 113 1.60 -40.54 12.48
CA GLY A 113 0.73 -41.35 13.35
C GLY A 113 0.48 -40.76 14.73
N MET A 114 0.55 -39.44 14.90
CA MET A 114 0.37 -38.76 16.20
C MET A 114 -1.10 -38.66 16.62
N GLY A 115 -2.02 -39.05 15.74
CA GLY A 115 -3.45 -38.95 15.96
C GLY A 115 -4.02 -37.54 15.75
N GLN A 116 -5.33 -37.44 15.91
CA GLN A 116 -6.09 -36.24 15.54
C GLN A 116 -5.81 -35.04 16.47
N GLN A 117 -5.60 -35.28 17.76
CA GLN A 117 -5.41 -34.23 18.75
C GLN A 117 -4.16 -33.36 18.47
N PRO A 118 -2.94 -33.91 18.33
CA PRO A 118 -1.76 -33.12 17.98
C PRO A 118 -1.85 -32.46 16.60
N SER A 119 -2.45 -33.13 15.63
CA SER A 119 -2.66 -32.61 14.28
C SER A 119 -3.55 -31.36 14.26
N TYR A 120 -4.68 -31.42 14.95
CA TYR A 120 -5.58 -30.28 15.12
C TYR A 120 -4.88 -29.13 15.86
N ALA A 121 -4.20 -29.43 16.97
CA ALA A 121 -3.51 -28.42 17.77
C ALA A 121 -2.44 -27.67 16.97
N LEU A 122 -1.60 -28.37 16.21
CA LEU A 122 -0.55 -27.76 15.39
C LEU A 122 -1.10 -26.99 14.18
N THR A 123 -2.16 -27.48 13.56
CA THR A 123 -2.84 -26.77 12.45
C THR A 123 -3.49 -25.47 12.93
N MET A 124 -4.13 -25.51 14.10
CA MET A 124 -4.69 -24.30 14.74
C MET A 124 -3.58 -23.34 15.19
N PHE A 125 -2.49 -23.87 15.75
CA PHE A 125 -1.32 -23.06 16.09
C PHE A 125 -0.74 -22.35 14.86
N ASN A 126 -0.55 -23.06 13.75
CA ASN A 126 -0.06 -22.47 12.50
C ASN A 126 -0.98 -21.33 12.03
N THR A 127 -2.30 -21.55 12.08
CA THR A 127 -3.29 -20.52 11.76
C THR A 127 -3.12 -19.32 12.69
N PHE A 128 -3.20 -19.52 14.01
CA PHE A 128 -3.01 -18.47 15.00
C PHE A 128 -1.72 -17.67 14.78
N TRP A 129 -0.58 -18.36 14.63
CA TRP A 129 0.72 -17.73 14.42
C TRP A 129 0.76 -16.91 13.12
N SER A 130 0.25 -17.47 12.02
CA SER A 130 0.19 -16.80 10.71
C SER A 130 -0.72 -15.56 10.70
N TYR A 131 -1.69 -15.46 11.61
CA TYR A 131 -2.59 -14.30 11.76
C TYR A 131 -2.17 -13.32 12.87
N VAL A 132 -1.23 -13.70 13.75
CA VAL A 132 -0.59 -12.78 14.73
C VAL A 132 0.61 -12.05 14.11
N MET A 133 1.43 -12.76 13.34
CA MET A 133 2.64 -12.22 12.69
C MET A 133 2.43 -11.03 11.74
N PRO A 134 1.26 -10.80 11.11
CA PRO A 134 0.97 -9.57 10.38
C PRO A 134 1.20 -8.30 11.20
N LEU A 135 0.94 -8.30 12.52
CA LEU A 135 1.16 -7.13 13.38
C LEU A 135 2.64 -6.71 13.38
N LEU A 136 3.53 -7.69 13.53
CA LEU A 136 4.97 -7.45 13.49
C LEU A 136 5.42 -7.03 12.09
N GLY A 137 4.91 -7.68 11.04
CA GLY A 137 5.25 -7.35 9.66
C GLY A 137 4.81 -5.95 9.23
N GLY A 138 3.60 -5.52 9.61
CA GLY A 138 3.10 -4.17 9.35
C GLY A 138 3.93 -3.14 10.10
N TYR A 139 4.24 -3.39 11.38
CA TYR A 139 5.11 -2.52 12.18
C TYR A 139 6.50 -2.35 11.58
N LEU A 140 7.15 -3.45 11.16
CA LEU A 140 8.50 -3.41 10.58
C LEU A 140 8.53 -2.65 9.23
N ALA A 141 7.51 -2.84 8.40
CA ALA A 141 7.39 -2.14 7.13
C ALA A 141 7.14 -0.65 7.29
N ASP A 142 6.19 -0.27 8.16
CA ASP A 142 5.82 1.13 8.34
C ASP A 142 6.92 1.92 9.11
N THR A 143 7.70 1.26 9.97
CA THR A 143 8.70 1.90 10.84
C THR A 143 10.13 1.88 10.31
N TYR A 144 10.61 0.74 9.78
CA TYR A 144 12.05 0.53 9.56
C TYR A 144 12.43 0.24 8.12
N TRP A 145 11.78 -0.72 7.47
CA TRP A 145 12.30 -1.29 6.22
C TRP A 145 11.55 -0.81 4.96
N GLY A 146 10.33 -0.31 5.10
CA GLY A 146 9.44 -0.11 3.96
C GLY A 146 8.88 -1.44 3.44
N ARG A 147 7.76 -1.37 2.71
CA ARG A 147 6.98 -2.56 2.31
C ARG A 147 7.76 -3.52 1.41
N TYR A 148 8.50 -2.98 0.44
CA TYR A 148 9.27 -3.79 -0.51
C TYR A 148 10.28 -4.70 0.20
N LEU A 149 11.08 -4.15 1.13
CA LEU A 149 12.08 -4.93 1.85
C LEU A 149 11.44 -5.90 2.85
N THR A 150 10.37 -5.49 3.55
CA THR A 150 9.65 -6.40 4.45
C THR A 150 9.09 -7.61 3.71
N ILE A 151 8.54 -7.43 2.50
CA ILE A 151 8.05 -8.54 1.67
C ILE A 151 9.21 -9.46 1.24
N GLN A 152 10.36 -8.91 0.86
CA GLN A 152 11.55 -9.72 0.51
C GLN A 152 12.02 -10.57 1.68
N TYR A 153 12.15 -9.98 2.88
CA TYR A 153 12.52 -10.72 4.09
C TYR A 153 11.45 -11.76 4.47
N ALA A 154 10.16 -11.41 4.33
CA ALA A 154 9.05 -12.32 4.57
C ALA A 154 9.13 -13.57 3.69
N ILE A 155 9.41 -13.38 2.39
CA ILE A 155 9.57 -14.47 1.43
C ILE A 155 10.75 -15.36 1.83
N VAL A 156 11.92 -14.78 2.15
CA VAL A 156 13.10 -15.55 2.57
C VAL A 156 12.82 -16.37 3.85
N ILE A 157 12.17 -15.76 4.84
CA ILE A 157 11.81 -16.43 6.09
C ILE A 157 10.82 -17.59 5.83
N ALA A 158 9.82 -17.38 4.97
CA ALA A 158 8.90 -18.44 4.58
C ALA A 158 9.60 -19.57 3.79
N ILE A 159 10.55 -19.26 2.89
CA ILE A 159 11.37 -20.26 2.18
C ILE A 159 12.16 -21.11 3.19
N ILE A 160 12.75 -20.51 4.22
CA ILE A 160 13.46 -21.24 5.28
C ILE A 160 12.48 -22.19 6.00
N GLY A 161 11.29 -21.70 6.37
CA GLY A 161 10.25 -22.54 6.98
C GLY A 161 9.85 -23.72 6.09
N HIS A 162 9.64 -23.47 4.80
CA HIS A 162 9.37 -24.49 3.80
C HIS A 162 10.46 -25.55 3.70
N ILE A 163 11.73 -25.14 3.63
CA ILE A 163 12.87 -26.07 3.58
C ILE A 163 12.89 -26.96 4.82
N ILE A 164 12.63 -26.40 6.00
CA ILE A 164 12.59 -27.18 7.25
C ILE A 164 11.41 -28.17 7.23
N ILE A 165 10.24 -27.76 6.72
CA ILE A 165 9.08 -28.65 6.56
C ILE A 165 9.37 -29.78 5.54
N ILE A 166 10.08 -29.49 4.45
CA ILE A 166 10.55 -30.53 3.51
C ILE A 166 11.47 -31.50 4.23
N VAL A 167 12.45 -31.02 5.00
CA VAL A 167 13.37 -31.88 5.76
C VAL A 167 12.58 -32.79 6.72
N ALA A 168 11.55 -32.26 7.38
CA ALA A 168 10.69 -33.06 8.25
C ALA A 168 9.97 -34.20 7.50
N SER A 169 9.66 -34.03 6.22
CA SER A 169 8.90 -34.99 5.41
C SER A 169 9.75 -35.89 4.49
N ILE A 170 11.08 -35.81 4.55
CA ILE A 170 11.95 -36.77 3.85
C ILE A 170 11.82 -38.15 4.50
N PRO A 171 11.79 -39.25 3.72
CA PRO A 171 11.65 -40.62 4.23
C PRO A 171 12.56 -40.97 5.42
N SER A 172 13.82 -40.54 5.39
CA SER A 172 14.80 -40.80 6.45
C SER A 172 14.47 -40.11 7.78
N VAL A 173 13.75 -38.98 7.73
CA VAL A 173 13.38 -38.19 8.92
C VAL A 173 12.02 -38.64 9.44
N ILE A 174 11.07 -38.96 8.56
CA ILE A 174 9.77 -39.55 8.94
C ILE A 174 9.97 -40.85 9.74
N ALA A 175 11.01 -41.63 9.42
CA ALA A 175 11.38 -42.83 10.18
C ALA A 175 11.60 -42.59 11.69
N ASN A 176 11.86 -41.35 12.11
CA ASN A 176 11.81 -40.92 13.50
C ASN A 176 10.67 -39.90 13.69
N PRO A 177 9.44 -40.35 14.03
CA PRO A 177 8.27 -39.48 14.10
C PRO A 177 8.42 -38.30 15.07
N GLN A 178 9.11 -38.48 16.20
CA GLN A 178 9.33 -37.41 17.17
C GLN A 178 10.34 -36.37 16.67
N GLY A 179 11.40 -36.83 16.00
CA GLY A 179 12.37 -35.93 15.34
C GLY A 179 11.73 -35.14 14.19
N SER A 180 10.94 -35.82 13.35
CA SER A 180 10.18 -35.19 12.27
C SER A 180 9.19 -34.15 12.80
N LEU A 181 8.44 -34.46 13.85
CA LEU A 181 7.52 -33.52 14.49
C LEU A 181 8.24 -32.28 15.04
N GLY A 182 9.38 -32.46 15.69
CA GLY A 182 10.21 -31.34 16.19
C GLY A 182 10.67 -30.42 15.06
N CYS A 183 11.21 -31.00 13.98
CA CYS A 183 11.58 -30.24 12.78
C CYS A 183 10.37 -29.51 12.18
N PHE A 184 9.23 -30.20 12.06
CA PHE A 184 8.01 -29.64 11.51
C PHE A 184 7.53 -28.43 12.31
N ILE A 185 7.53 -28.49 13.65
CA ILE A 185 7.15 -27.36 14.52
C ILE A 185 8.07 -26.15 14.31
N VAL A 186 9.39 -26.37 14.23
CA VAL A 186 10.33 -25.27 13.93
C VAL A 186 10.02 -24.68 12.55
N GLY A 187 9.75 -25.54 11.56
CA GLY A 187 9.32 -25.13 10.22
C GLY A 187 8.06 -24.27 10.23
N LEU A 188 7.04 -24.63 11.01
CA LEU A 188 5.81 -23.85 11.18
C LEU A 188 6.05 -22.45 11.73
N LEU A 189 7.00 -22.28 12.68
CA LEU A 189 7.33 -20.97 13.24
C LEU A 189 7.87 -20.03 12.16
N PHE A 190 8.86 -20.48 11.39
CA PHE A 190 9.41 -19.69 10.29
C PHE A 190 8.39 -19.47 9.17
N PHE A 191 7.66 -20.51 8.79
CA PHE A 191 6.64 -20.45 7.75
C PHE A 191 5.54 -19.41 8.10
N GLY A 192 4.94 -19.50 9.29
CA GLY A 192 3.89 -18.56 9.70
C GLY A 192 4.40 -17.14 9.93
N THR A 193 5.65 -16.94 10.35
CA THR A 193 6.26 -15.61 10.41
C THR A 193 6.40 -14.98 9.02
N GLY A 194 6.91 -15.72 8.05
CA GLY A 194 7.04 -15.24 6.68
C GLY A 194 5.68 -14.94 6.05
N VAL A 195 4.71 -15.84 6.17
CA VAL A 195 3.34 -15.64 5.68
C VAL A 195 2.69 -14.41 6.32
N GLY A 196 2.81 -14.25 7.64
CA GLY A 196 2.23 -13.12 8.35
C GLY A 196 2.81 -11.78 7.89
N TRP A 197 4.15 -11.69 7.76
CA TRP A 197 4.79 -10.45 7.31
C TRP A 197 4.45 -10.08 5.88
N PHE A 198 4.30 -11.09 5.02
CA PHE A 198 3.89 -10.93 3.65
C PHE A 198 2.45 -10.37 3.56
N LYS A 199 1.50 -10.98 4.29
CA LYS A 199 0.07 -10.59 4.32
C LYS A 199 -0.18 -9.13 4.67
N ALA A 200 0.57 -8.56 5.61
CA ALA A 200 0.37 -7.18 6.04
C ALA A 200 0.78 -6.14 4.98
N ASN A 201 1.63 -6.51 4.01
CA ASN A 201 2.38 -5.55 3.20
C ASN A 201 2.12 -5.65 1.69
N ILE A 202 1.71 -6.81 1.20
CA ILE A 202 1.51 -7.05 -0.23
C ILE A 202 0.29 -6.30 -0.78
N SER A 203 -0.83 -6.26 -0.04
CA SER A 203 -2.06 -5.59 -0.50
C SER A 203 -1.93 -4.06 -0.50
N PRO A 204 -1.24 -3.41 0.46
CA PRO A 204 -0.94 -2.00 0.32
C PRO A 204 0.05 -1.72 -0.82
N LEU A 205 1.07 -2.58 -1.03
CA LEU A 205 2.07 -2.38 -2.07
C LEU A 205 1.44 -2.34 -3.48
N ILE A 206 0.47 -3.22 -3.76
CA ILE A 206 -0.19 -3.26 -5.08
C ILE A 206 -0.99 -1.99 -5.36
N ALA A 207 -1.70 -1.45 -4.36
CA ALA A 207 -2.45 -0.21 -4.51
C ALA A 207 -1.52 1.00 -4.70
N GLU A 208 -0.39 1.02 -3.99
CA GLU A 208 0.62 2.09 -4.09
C GLU A 208 1.25 2.21 -5.48
N GLN A 209 1.32 1.10 -6.23
CA GLN A 209 1.84 1.14 -7.60
C GLN A 209 1.00 2.01 -8.54
N TYR A 210 -0.30 2.16 -8.24
CA TYR A 210 -1.19 3.02 -9.01
C TYR A 210 -1.29 4.41 -8.39
N GLU A 211 -1.49 4.49 -7.07
CA GLU A 211 -1.68 5.75 -6.34
C GLU A 211 -0.48 6.71 -6.48
N LEU A 212 0.75 6.19 -6.55
CA LEU A 212 1.94 7.02 -6.71
C LEU A 212 2.13 7.55 -8.14
N VAL A 213 1.52 6.91 -9.14
CA VAL A 213 1.62 7.33 -10.54
C VAL A 213 0.47 8.26 -10.90
N GLN A 214 -0.74 7.97 -10.41
CA GLN A 214 -1.94 8.77 -10.65
C GLN A 214 -2.68 9.01 -9.33
N PRO A 215 -2.24 10.01 -8.53
CA PRO A 215 -2.82 10.27 -7.20
C PRO A 215 -4.18 10.98 -7.25
N ARG A 216 -4.48 11.69 -8.34
CA ARG A 216 -5.70 12.49 -8.50
C ARG A 216 -6.50 12.04 -9.71
N ALA A 217 -7.80 12.31 -9.68
CA ALA A 217 -8.66 12.14 -10.84
C ALA A 217 -8.21 13.09 -11.96
N THR A 218 -8.17 12.60 -13.19
CA THR A 218 -7.75 13.39 -14.36
C THR A 218 -8.78 13.30 -15.46
N VAL A 219 -8.96 14.37 -16.23
CA VAL A 219 -9.83 14.37 -17.41
C VAL A 219 -9.06 13.88 -18.61
N GLU A 220 -9.54 12.79 -19.23
CA GLU A 220 -9.05 12.31 -20.52
C GLU A 220 -10.14 12.40 -21.57
N THR A 221 -9.76 12.70 -22.81
CA THR A 221 -10.68 12.63 -23.96
C THR A 221 -10.48 11.29 -24.66
N LEU A 222 -11.54 10.47 -24.72
CA LEU A 222 -11.51 9.18 -25.41
C LEU A 222 -11.29 9.35 -26.91
N SER A 223 -10.88 8.27 -27.59
CA SER A 223 -10.78 8.23 -29.06
C SER A 223 -12.12 8.52 -29.78
N THR A 224 -13.23 8.42 -29.05
CA THR A 224 -14.60 8.76 -29.50
C THR A 224 -14.93 10.25 -29.36
N GLY A 225 -14.04 11.06 -28.77
CA GLY A 225 -14.26 12.49 -28.50
C GLY A 225 -14.98 12.80 -27.19
N GLU A 226 -15.41 11.80 -26.42
CA GLU A 226 -16.07 11.97 -25.12
C GLU A 226 -15.04 12.33 -24.03
N ARG A 227 -15.25 13.43 -23.30
CA ARG A 227 -14.47 13.77 -22.10
C ARG A 227 -14.94 12.91 -20.94
N VAL A 228 -14.01 12.23 -20.29
CA VAL A 228 -14.29 11.32 -19.18
C VAL A 228 -13.31 11.59 -18.04
N ILE A 229 -13.75 11.30 -16.82
CA ILE A 229 -12.88 11.40 -15.65
C ILE A 229 -12.27 10.04 -15.38
N VAL A 230 -10.96 9.95 -15.46
CA VAL A 230 -10.21 8.79 -15.02
C VAL A 230 -10.09 8.85 -13.50
N ASP A 231 -10.90 8.05 -12.81
CA ASP A 231 -10.95 8.03 -11.36
C ASP A 231 -9.96 6.98 -10.80
N PRO A 232 -8.98 7.38 -9.98
CA PRO A 232 -8.04 6.45 -9.35
C PRO A 232 -8.74 5.48 -8.39
N VAL A 233 -9.82 5.90 -7.70
CA VAL A 233 -10.54 5.05 -6.74
C VAL A 233 -11.21 3.88 -7.45
N LEU A 234 -11.93 4.14 -8.55
CA LEU A 234 -12.51 3.10 -9.40
C LEU A 234 -11.45 2.16 -9.99
N THR A 235 -10.27 2.68 -10.30
CA THR A 235 -9.18 1.89 -10.89
C THR A 235 -8.53 0.99 -9.84
N ILE A 236 -8.29 1.49 -8.63
CA ILE A 236 -7.78 0.73 -7.49
C ILE A 236 -8.76 -0.39 -7.11
N SER A 237 -10.07 -0.10 -7.07
CA SER A 237 -11.09 -1.13 -6.81
C SER A 237 -11.02 -2.27 -7.83
N ARG A 238 -10.89 -1.94 -9.13
CA ARG A 238 -10.70 -2.94 -10.20
C ARG A 238 -9.39 -3.74 -10.04
N ILE A 239 -8.30 -3.10 -9.60
CA ILE A 239 -7.03 -3.79 -9.33
C ILE A 239 -7.22 -4.81 -8.21
N TYR A 240 -7.89 -4.43 -7.11
CA TYR A 240 -8.20 -5.36 -6.02
C TYR A 240 -9.06 -6.53 -6.48
N MET A 241 -10.08 -6.30 -7.32
CA MET A 241 -10.92 -7.39 -7.83
C MET A 241 -10.12 -8.41 -8.67
N ARG A 242 -9.22 -7.93 -9.53
CA ARG A 242 -8.30 -8.79 -10.31
C ARG A 242 -7.29 -9.51 -9.40
N TYR A 243 -6.83 -8.84 -8.36
CA TYR A 243 -5.94 -9.39 -7.36
C TYR A 243 -6.60 -10.53 -6.56
N TYR A 244 -7.86 -10.35 -6.14
CA TYR A 244 -8.66 -11.38 -5.47
C TYR A 244 -8.90 -12.61 -6.36
N PHE A 245 -9.06 -12.43 -7.67
CA PHE A 245 -9.12 -13.54 -8.61
C PHE A 245 -7.84 -14.39 -8.56
N LEU A 246 -6.67 -13.74 -8.59
CA LEU A 246 -5.38 -14.42 -8.53
C LEU A 246 -5.15 -15.16 -7.20
N ILE A 247 -5.61 -14.60 -6.09
CA ILE A 247 -5.59 -15.26 -4.77
C ILE A 247 -6.35 -16.60 -4.82
N ASN A 248 -7.60 -16.56 -5.28
CA ASN A 248 -8.47 -17.75 -5.32
C ASN A 248 -7.97 -18.79 -6.31
N PHE A 249 -7.45 -18.34 -7.46
CA PHE A 249 -6.83 -19.21 -8.46
C PHE A 249 -5.61 -19.95 -7.87
N GLY A 250 -4.71 -19.23 -7.22
CA GLY A 250 -3.54 -19.83 -6.55
C GLY A 250 -3.95 -20.83 -5.46
N ALA A 251 -4.87 -20.45 -4.58
CA ALA A 251 -5.37 -21.29 -3.50
C ALA A 251 -5.96 -22.62 -4.01
N LEU A 252 -6.85 -22.55 -5.01
CA LEU A 252 -7.53 -23.72 -5.57
C LEU A 252 -6.54 -24.73 -6.17
N ILE A 253 -5.60 -24.25 -7.01
CA ILE A 253 -4.61 -25.11 -7.65
C ILE A 253 -3.65 -25.69 -6.61
N GLY A 254 -3.25 -24.89 -5.61
CA GLY A 254 -2.38 -25.33 -4.52
C GLY A 254 -2.99 -26.50 -3.74
N GLN A 255 -4.24 -26.36 -3.29
CA GLN A 255 -4.95 -27.41 -2.55
C GLN A 255 -5.06 -28.71 -3.34
N ILE A 256 -5.55 -28.63 -4.59
CA ILE A 256 -5.73 -29.82 -5.43
C ILE A 256 -4.38 -30.50 -5.69
N SER A 257 -3.37 -29.73 -6.07
CA SER A 257 -2.08 -30.29 -6.48
C SER A 257 -1.35 -30.99 -5.33
N MET A 258 -1.36 -30.41 -4.12
CA MET A 258 -0.63 -30.98 -2.99
C MET A 258 -1.30 -32.22 -2.41
N VAL A 259 -2.64 -32.26 -2.39
CA VAL A 259 -3.39 -33.44 -1.95
C VAL A 259 -3.14 -34.63 -2.89
N TYR A 260 -3.06 -34.40 -4.21
CA TYR A 260 -2.69 -35.48 -5.13
C TYR A 260 -1.21 -35.84 -5.08
N ALA A 261 -0.32 -34.87 -4.83
CA ALA A 261 1.10 -35.13 -4.66
C ALA A 261 1.38 -36.00 -3.42
N GLU A 262 0.68 -35.77 -2.29
CA GLU A 262 0.88 -36.58 -1.07
C GLU A 262 0.38 -38.01 -1.31
N LYS A 263 -0.76 -38.15 -1.99
CA LYS A 263 -1.44 -39.43 -2.19
C LYS A 263 -0.64 -40.38 -3.07
N TYR A 264 -0.08 -39.87 -4.17
CA TYR A 264 0.61 -40.72 -5.15
C TYR A 264 2.13 -40.81 -4.95
N VAL A 265 2.78 -39.76 -4.45
CA VAL A 265 4.25 -39.70 -4.37
C VAL A 265 4.76 -39.55 -2.94
N GLY A 266 4.14 -38.70 -2.13
CA GLY A 266 4.44 -38.53 -0.71
C GLY A 266 4.65 -37.08 -0.29
N PHE A 267 4.75 -36.86 1.02
CA PHE A 267 4.72 -35.52 1.61
C PHE A 267 5.92 -34.63 1.24
N TRP A 268 7.09 -35.22 0.99
CA TRP A 268 8.26 -34.46 0.54
C TRP A 268 7.99 -33.71 -0.77
N LEU A 269 7.27 -34.32 -1.71
CA LEU A 269 6.93 -33.67 -2.98
C LEU A 269 5.91 -32.56 -2.76
N SER A 270 4.88 -32.81 -1.94
CA SER A 270 3.84 -31.83 -1.60
C SER A 270 4.41 -30.57 -0.95
N TYR A 271 5.50 -30.66 -0.20
CA TYR A 271 6.17 -29.48 0.35
C TYR A 271 7.23 -28.89 -0.59
N THR A 272 7.80 -29.70 -1.49
CA THR A 272 8.81 -29.22 -2.47
C THR A 272 8.18 -28.38 -3.58
N LEU A 273 7.03 -28.79 -4.12
CA LEU A 273 6.37 -28.07 -5.23
C LEU A 273 6.04 -26.60 -4.88
N PRO A 274 5.42 -26.28 -3.72
CA PRO A 274 5.24 -24.92 -3.23
C PRO A 274 6.55 -24.15 -3.16
N THR A 275 7.58 -24.77 -2.58
CA THR A 275 8.88 -24.15 -2.31
C THR A 275 9.58 -23.75 -3.60
N VAL A 276 9.58 -24.63 -4.61
CA VAL A 276 10.18 -24.34 -5.92
C VAL A 276 9.50 -23.16 -6.59
N LEU A 277 8.16 -23.08 -6.57
CA LEU A 277 7.46 -21.93 -7.12
C LEU A 277 7.78 -20.66 -6.32
N PHE A 278 7.84 -20.76 -5.01
CA PHE A 278 8.10 -19.64 -4.12
C PHE A 278 9.52 -19.07 -4.26
N LEU A 279 10.51 -19.88 -4.68
CA LEU A 279 11.87 -19.42 -5.04
C LEU A 279 11.90 -18.46 -6.23
N PHE A 280 10.88 -18.44 -7.10
CA PHE A 280 10.81 -17.48 -8.20
C PHE A 280 10.33 -16.09 -7.77
N CYS A 281 9.55 -16.00 -6.68
CA CYS A 281 9.05 -14.73 -6.15
C CYS A 281 10.13 -13.67 -5.88
N PRO A 282 11.23 -13.97 -5.15
CA PRO A 282 12.28 -12.97 -4.89
C PRO A 282 13.01 -12.57 -6.17
N VAL A 283 13.15 -13.49 -7.14
CA VAL A 283 13.75 -13.21 -8.46
C VAL A 283 12.91 -12.21 -9.24
N ILE A 284 11.59 -12.42 -9.32
CA ILE A 284 10.66 -11.49 -9.98
C ILE A 284 10.75 -10.11 -9.32
N MET A 285 10.68 -10.06 -7.99
CA MET A 285 10.75 -8.80 -7.27
C MET A 285 12.09 -8.09 -7.44
N PHE A 286 13.19 -8.83 -7.54
CA PHE A 286 14.53 -8.27 -7.75
C PHE A 286 14.70 -7.71 -9.15
N LEU A 287 14.17 -8.39 -10.18
CA LEU A 287 14.20 -7.92 -11.57
C LEU A 287 13.31 -6.68 -11.76
N CYS A 288 12.16 -6.62 -11.09
CA CYS A 288 11.24 -5.49 -11.14
C CYS A 288 11.57 -4.37 -10.14
N ARG A 289 12.67 -4.48 -9.38
CA ARG A 289 12.98 -3.56 -8.25
C ARG A 289 13.06 -2.08 -8.63
N ASN A 290 13.50 -1.76 -9.84
CA ASN A 290 13.64 -0.36 -10.31
C ASN A 290 12.35 0.18 -10.92
N LYS A 291 11.35 -0.68 -11.12
CA LYS A 291 10.05 -0.33 -11.70
C LYS A 291 8.95 -0.18 -10.66
N TYR A 292 9.16 -0.73 -9.45
CA TYR A 292 8.21 -0.56 -8.37
C TYR A 292 8.29 0.84 -7.78
N ALA A 293 7.12 1.46 -7.60
CA ALA A 293 6.97 2.65 -6.82
C ALA A 293 7.08 2.28 -5.33
N LYS A 294 8.04 2.87 -4.61
CA LYS A 294 8.36 2.55 -3.22
C LYS A 294 8.18 3.79 -2.36
N ARG A 295 7.37 3.69 -1.31
CA ARG A 295 7.30 4.71 -0.26
C ARG A 295 8.42 4.48 0.77
N PRO A 296 9.14 5.53 1.18
CA PRO A 296 10.10 5.41 2.27
C PRO A 296 9.38 5.08 3.60
N PRO A 297 10.05 4.39 4.53
CA PRO A 297 9.52 4.18 5.87
C PRO A 297 9.41 5.52 6.62
N THR A 298 8.30 5.67 7.35
CA THR A 298 7.88 6.91 8.03
C THR A 298 8.35 6.99 9.50
N GLY A 299 9.05 5.98 10.00
CA GLY A 299 9.54 5.93 11.39
C GLY A 299 8.45 5.56 12.40
N SER A 300 8.54 6.08 13.64
CA SER A 300 7.70 5.66 14.79
C SER A 300 6.25 6.18 14.72
N VAL A 301 5.53 5.90 13.65
CA VAL A 301 4.13 6.31 13.46
C VAL A 301 3.23 5.62 14.48
N LEU A 302 3.36 4.31 14.65
CA LEU A 302 2.60 3.57 15.67
C LEU A 302 2.91 4.06 17.09
N GLY A 303 4.19 4.32 17.40
CA GLY A 303 4.59 4.85 18.70
C GLY A 303 4.00 6.25 18.96
N ASN A 304 4.00 7.12 17.96
CA ASN A 304 3.37 8.44 18.05
C ASN A 304 1.86 8.34 18.21
N SER A 305 1.20 7.40 17.52
CA SER A 305 -0.25 7.18 17.64
C SER A 305 -0.63 6.69 19.04
N ILE A 306 0.14 5.75 19.60
CA ILE A 306 -0.05 5.28 20.98
C ILE A 306 0.22 6.42 21.97
N ALA A 307 1.27 7.21 21.77
CA ALA A 307 1.59 8.35 22.62
C ALA A 307 0.50 9.43 22.58
N LEU A 308 -0.04 9.75 21.40
CA LEU A 308 -1.16 10.68 21.21
C LEU A 308 -2.42 10.21 21.95
N VAL A 309 -2.80 8.95 21.75
CA VAL A 309 -3.99 8.37 22.42
C VAL A 309 -3.79 8.32 23.92
N THR A 310 -2.60 7.91 24.39
CA THR A 310 -2.28 7.85 25.83
C THR A 310 -2.31 9.25 26.46
N TYR A 311 -1.80 10.26 25.75
CA TYR A 311 -1.87 11.65 26.18
C TYR A 311 -3.32 12.14 26.28
N GLY A 312 -4.14 11.87 25.25
CA GLY A 312 -5.56 12.20 25.28
C GLY A 312 -6.34 11.50 26.39
N ILE A 313 -6.07 10.22 26.65
CA ILE A 313 -6.67 9.47 27.76
C ILE A 313 -6.29 10.09 29.10
N LYS A 314 -5.03 10.48 29.30
CA LYS A 314 -4.58 11.13 30.54
C LYS A 314 -5.25 12.49 30.75
N ARG A 315 -5.51 13.25 29.69
CA ARG A 315 -6.11 14.59 29.76
C ARG A 315 -7.62 14.57 29.93
N ASN A 316 -8.32 13.74 29.16
CA ASN A 316 -9.78 13.80 29.00
C ASN A 316 -10.52 12.54 29.48
N GLY A 317 -9.79 11.49 29.87
CA GLY A 317 -10.34 10.22 30.31
C GLY A 317 -10.76 9.30 29.15
N LEU A 318 -10.58 7.99 29.35
CA LEU A 318 -10.85 6.95 28.34
C LEU A 318 -12.30 6.95 27.84
N ARG A 319 -13.28 7.27 28.71
CA ARG A 319 -14.72 7.29 28.37
C ARG A 319 -15.08 8.35 27.33
N ASN A 320 -14.27 9.40 27.19
CA ASN A 320 -14.53 10.47 26.23
C ASN A 320 -13.91 10.23 24.86
N MET A 321 -13.11 9.17 24.66
CA MET A 321 -12.41 8.87 23.40
C MET A 321 -13.34 8.74 22.19
N GLY A 322 -14.61 8.38 22.40
CA GLY A 322 -15.61 8.29 21.33
C GLY A 322 -16.22 9.62 20.90
N LYS A 323 -15.97 10.73 21.62
CA LYS A 323 -16.52 12.06 21.32
C LYS A 323 -15.56 12.87 20.46
N ASP A 324 -16.08 13.72 19.58
CA ASP A 324 -15.23 14.56 18.73
C ASP A 324 -14.48 15.64 19.52
N SER A 325 -15.04 16.10 20.65
CA SER A 325 -14.36 17.04 21.56
C SER A 325 -13.06 16.47 22.15
N PHE A 326 -12.97 15.15 22.34
CA PHE A 326 -11.72 14.51 22.78
C PHE A 326 -10.61 14.72 21.75
N TRP A 327 -10.91 14.48 20.49
CA TRP A 327 -9.94 14.55 19.40
C TRP A 327 -9.58 15.99 19.04
N GLN A 328 -10.54 16.92 19.10
CA GLN A 328 -10.29 18.34 18.92
C GLN A 328 -9.33 18.87 19.99
N SER A 329 -9.55 18.53 21.27
CA SER A 329 -8.73 19.03 22.39
C SER A 329 -7.27 18.56 22.42
N ILE A 330 -6.91 17.58 21.59
CA ILE A 330 -5.54 17.05 21.48
C ILE A 330 -4.88 17.41 20.14
N ARG A 331 -5.48 18.32 19.38
CA ARG A 331 -4.86 18.86 18.16
C ARG A 331 -3.65 19.73 18.51
N PRO A 332 -2.55 19.63 17.75
CA PRO A 332 -1.40 20.53 17.88
C PRO A 332 -1.77 22.02 17.89
N SER A 333 -2.74 22.46 17.08
CA SER A 333 -3.22 23.85 17.04
C SER A 333 -3.86 24.30 18.36
N GLU A 334 -4.71 23.46 18.96
CA GLU A 334 -5.43 23.72 20.21
C GLU A 334 -4.50 23.67 21.44
N LEU A 335 -3.43 22.89 21.38
CA LEU A 335 -2.44 22.79 22.46
C LEU A 335 -1.41 23.93 22.44
N GLY A 336 -1.20 24.56 21.27
CA GLY A 336 -0.27 25.68 21.09
C GLY A 336 1.12 25.40 21.69
N PRO A 337 1.64 26.25 22.59
CA PRO A 337 2.96 26.09 23.20
C PRO A 337 3.05 24.94 24.22
N ASP A 338 1.93 24.44 24.75
CA ASP A 338 1.88 23.32 25.70
C ASP A 338 1.98 21.94 25.01
N LYS A 339 2.29 21.92 23.70
CA LYS A 339 2.39 20.69 22.93
C LYS A 339 3.58 19.82 23.40
N PRO A 340 3.37 18.51 23.63
CA PRO A 340 4.46 17.59 23.95
C PRO A 340 5.51 17.52 22.83
N LYS A 341 6.79 17.31 23.19
CA LYS A 341 7.89 17.24 22.21
C LYS A 341 7.76 16.13 21.15
N PHE A 342 6.98 15.08 21.43
CA PHE A 342 6.74 13.99 20.47
C PHE A 342 5.69 14.34 19.40
N MET A 343 4.94 15.43 19.58
CA MET A 343 3.88 15.90 18.68
C MET A 343 4.51 16.68 17.51
N THR A 344 5.11 15.92 16.59
CA THR A 344 5.79 16.42 15.38
C THR A 344 4.89 16.39 14.13
N PHE A 345 3.59 16.20 14.33
CA PHE A 345 2.57 15.98 13.30
C PHE A 345 1.54 17.12 13.32
N ASP A 346 0.75 17.23 12.26
CA ASP A 346 -0.30 18.24 12.07
C ASP A 346 -1.67 17.77 12.61
N ASP A 347 -2.64 18.69 12.62
CA ASP A 347 -4.01 18.41 13.08
C ASP A 347 -4.70 17.34 12.22
N ALA A 348 -4.45 17.37 10.90
CA ALA A 348 -4.98 16.40 9.96
C ALA A 348 -4.53 14.97 10.33
N TRP A 349 -3.28 14.77 10.76
CA TRP A 349 -2.82 13.46 11.22
C TRP A 349 -3.56 12.98 12.48
N VAL A 350 -3.94 13.87 13.41
CA VAL A 350 -4.77 13.50 14.58
C VAL A 350 -6.14 12.98 14.11
N ASP A 351 -6.74 13.62 13.12
CA ASP A 351 -8.01 13.20 12.54
C ASP A 351 -7.89 11.89 11.75
N GLU A 352 -6.78 11.66 11.05
CA GLU A 352 -6.47 10.39 10.39
C GLU A 352 -6.31 9.25 11.41
N VAL A 353 -5.62 9.47 12.53
CA VAL A 353 -5.48 8.48 13.61
C VAL A 353 -6.84 8.17 14.23
N ARG A 354 -7.69 9.19 14.46
CA ARG A 354 -9.08 9.01 14.90
C ARG A 354 -9.85 8.11 13.94
N ARG A 355 -9.74 8.35 12.63
CA ARG A 355 -10.39 7.57 11.59
C ARG A 355 -9.91 6.12 11.57
N GLY A 356 -8.59 5.90 11.66
CA GLY A 356 -7.99 4.57 11.74
C GLY A 356 -8.43 3.78 12.97
N LEU A 357 -8.54 4.41 14.13
CA LEU A 357 -9.05 3.76 15.36
C LEU A 357 -10.54 3.44 15.29
N LYS A 358 -11.35 4.34 14.71
CA LYS A 358 -12.77 4.04 14.42
C LYS A 358 -12.87 2.82 13.51
N ALA A 359 -11.99 2.68 12.51
CA ALA A 359 -11.95 1.50 11.66
C ALA A 359 -11.53 0.22 12.41
N CYS A 360 -10.49 0.30 13.24
CA CYS A 360 -10.09 -0.83 14.10
C CYS A 360 -11.23 -1.29 15.03
N ALA A 361 -12.06 -0.36 15.52
CA ALA A 361 -13.21 -0.69 16.34
C ALA A 361 -14.31 -1.44 15.56
N VAL A 362 -14.50 -1.14 14.27
CA VAL A 362 -15.42 -1.91 13.40
C VAL A 362 -14.97 -3.36 13.30
N PHE A 363 -13.65 -3.61 13.24
CA PHE A 363 -13.11 -4.97 13.13
C PHE A 363 -13.40 -5.84 14.35
N LEU A 364 -13.60 -5.27 15.55
CA LEU A 364 -13.85 -6.05 16.77
C LEU A 364 -15.08 -6.97 16.72
N TRP A 365 -16.00 -6.75 15.77
CA TRP A 365 -17.16 -7.61 15.54
C TRP A 365 -16.91 -8.74 14.53
N PHE A 366 -15.86 -8.66 13.72
CA PHE A 366 -15.50 -9.71 12.76
C PHE A 366 -15.21 -11.08 13.39
N PRO A 367 -14.80 -11.26 14.67
CA PRO A 367 -14.67 -12.60 15.25
C PRO A 367 -15.96 -13.41 15.19
N VAL A 368 -17.11 -12.75 15.28
CA VAL A 368 -18.45 -13.38 15.17
C VAL A 368 -18.73 -13.82 13.74
N PHE A 369 -18.38 -12.99 12.75
CA PHE A 369 -18.45 -13.38 11.33
C PHE A 369 -17.55 -14.59 11.05
N TRP A 370 -16.29 -14.52 11.50
CA TRP A 370 -15.31 -15.58 11.30
C TRP A 370 -15.69 -16.88 12.03
N LEU A 371 -16.47 -16.82 13.11
CA LEU A 371 -16.94 -18.00 13.82
C LEU A 371 -17.82 -18.90 12.93
N ALA A 372 -18.79 -18.32 12.22
CA ALA A 372 -19.61 -19.05 11.25
C ALA A 372 -18.82 -19.41 9.99
N TYR A 373 -17.98 -18.49 9.50
CA TYR A 373 -17.14 -18.72 8.33
C TYR A 373 -16.24 -19.95 8.50
N ASN A 374 -15.53 -20.04 9.64
CA ASN A 374 -14.53 -21.08 9.90
C ASN A 374 -15.15 -22.48 10.08
N GLN A 375 -16.48 -22.61 10.17
CA GLN A 375 -17.13 -23.92 10.14
C GLN A 375 -16.89 -24.65 8.82
N MET A 376 -16.65 -23.91 7.71
CA MET A 376 -16.32 -24.50 6.42
C MET A 376 -14.99 -25.26 6.43
N ASN A 377 -14.03 -24.80 7.25
CA ASN A 377 -12.68 -25.34 7.30
C ASN A 377 -12.55 -26.52 8.27
N SER A 378 -13.64 -26.93 8.92
CA SER A 378 -13.62 -27.99 9.93
C SER A 378 -14.91 -28.80 9.93
N ASN A 379 -15.94 -28.32 10.63
CA ASN A 379 -17.15 -29.10 10.90
C ASN A 379 -17.96 -29.44 9.65
N LEU A 380 -17.98 -28.57 8.63
CA LEU A 380 -18.62 -28.88 7.35
C LEU A 380 -17.89 -29.98 6.57
N ILE A 381 -16.56 -30.08 6.68
CA ILE A 381 -15.77 -31.17 6.11
C ILE A 381 -16.06 -32.48 6.86
N ASN A 382 -16.17 -32.43 8.19
CA ASN A 382 -16.58 -33.60 8.99
C ASN A 382 -18.00 -34.05 8.64
N GLN A 383 -18.94 -33.10 8.49
CA GLN A 383 -20.28 -33.39 8.01
C GLN A 383 -20.26 -34.05 6.62
N ALA A 384 -19.39 -33.58 5.70
CA ALA A 384 -19.22 -34.16 4.38
C ALA A 384 -18.75 -35.62 4.42
N ALA A 385 -17.89 -35.98 5.38
CA ALA A 385 -17.39 -37.34 5.57
C ALA A 385 -18.51 -38.33 5.94
N SER A 386 -19.54 -37.85 6.66
CA SER A 386 -20.72 -38.66 7.00
C SER A 386 -21.70 -38.88 5.84
N MET A 387 -21.36 -38.45 4.62
CA MET A 387 -22.22 -38.50 3.42
C MET A 387 -21.63 -39.36 2.30
N ARG A 388 -22.41 -39.61 1.24
CA ARG A 388 -21.93 -40.33 0.06
C ARG A 388 -21.04 -39.43 -0.80
N LEU A 389 -19.74 -39.72 -0.77
CA LEU A 389 -18.68 -38.96 -1.44
C LEU A 389 -18.50 -39.27 -2.95
N GLY A 390 -18.91 -40.47 -3.41
CA GLY A 390 -18.88 -40.82 -4.83
C GLY A 390 -17.47 -40.89 -5.45
N GLY A 391 -16.45 -41.24 -4.66
CA GLY A 391 -15.04 -41.35 -5.11
C GLY A 391 -14.23 -40.05 -5.00
N VAL A 392 -14.84 -38.97 -4.50
CA VAL A 392 -14.19 -37.67 -4.30
C VAL A 392 -13.75 -37.55 -2.82
N PRO A 393 -12.52 -37.11 -2.50
CA PRO A 393 -12.13 -36.81 -1.12
C PRO A 393 -13.08 -35.79 -0.47
N ASN A 394 -13.40 -35.97 0.80
CA ASN A 394 -14.24 -35.03 1.57
C ASN A 394 -13.65 -33.61 1.58
N ASP A 395 -12.33 -33.45 1.59
CA ASP A 395 -11.67 -32.13 1.56
C ASP A 395 -12.00 -31.31 0.30
N ILE A 396 -12.36 -31.97 -0.82
CA ILE A 396 -12.72 -31.29 -2.07
C ILE A 396 -13.96 -30.41 -1.90
N VAL A 397 -14.84 -30.67 -0.93
CA VAL A 397 -15.99 -29.79 -0.71
C VAL A 397 -15.58 -28.39 -0.29
N ASN A 398 -14.42 -28.20 0.34
CA ASN A 398 -13.92 -26.87 0.70
C ASN A 398 -13.59 -26.03 -0.55
N ASN A 399 -13.24 -26.67 -1.67
CA ASN A 399 -12.97 -26.01 -2.94
C ASN A 399 -14.23 -25.35 -3.55
N LEU A 400 -15.42 -25.68 -3.04
CA LEU A 400 -16.64 -24.99 -3.41
C LEU A 400 -16.61 -23.51 -3.01
N ASN A 401 -15.89 -23.12 -1.94
CA ASN A 401 -15.75 -21.71 -1.57
C ASN A 401 -14.98 -20.89 -2.63
N PRO A 402 -13.69 -21.17 -2.93
CA PRO A 402 -12.96 -20.40 -3.94
C PRO A 402 -13.63 -20.45 -5.31
N PHE A 403 -14.25 -21.57 -5.70
CA PHE A 403 -15.01 -21.64 -6.95
C PHE A 403 -16.23 -20.70 -6.95
N SER A 404 -17.00 -20.70 -5.86
CA SER A 404 -18.15 -19.81 -5.71
C SER A 404 -17.72 -18.35 -5.66
N LEU A 405 -16.63 -18.02 -4.98
CA LEU A 405 -16.06 -16.66 -4.95
C LEU A 405 -15.75 -16.14 -6.35
N LEU A 406 -15.09 -16.94 -7.20
CA LEU A 406 -14.76 -16.53 -8.57
C LEU A 406 -16.00 -16.14 -9.38
N ILE A 407 -17.11 -16.85 -9.21
CA ILE A 407 -18.38 -16.56 -9.89
C ILE A 407 -19.09 -15.37 -9.23
N LEU A 408 -19.20 -15.38 -7.90
CA LEU A 408 -19.94 -14.38 -7.13
C LEU A 408 -19.30 -13.00 -7.21
N ILE A 409 -17.98 -12.89 -7.25
CA ILE A 409 -17.27 -11.61 -7.43
C ILE A 409 -17.73 -10.93 -8.74
N VAL A 410 -17.80 -11.68 -9.85
CA VAL A 410 -18.24 -11.13 -11.15
C VAL A 410 -19.72 -10.73 -11.11
N ILE A 411 -20.57 -11.55 -10.48
CA ILE A 411 -22.00 -11.27 -10.35
C ILE A 411 -22.24 -10.04 -9.46
N CYS A 412 -21.57 -9.96 -8.30
CA CYS A 412 -21.70 -8.85 -7.37
C CYS A 412 -21.28 -7.53 -8.02
N ASP A 413 -20.13 -7.51 -8.70
CA ASP A 413 -19.57 -6.31 -9.31
C ASP A 413 -20.34 -5.85 -10.56
N LYS A 414 -20.68 -6.77 -11.47
CA LYS A 414 -21.31 -6.40 -12.75
C LYS A 414 -22.83 -6.31 -12.71
N LEU A 415 -23.49 -7.03 -11.80
CA LEU A 415 -24.94 -7.13 -11.76
C LEU A 415 -25.51 -6.53 -10.48
N ILE A 416 -25.10 -7.01 -9.31
CA ILE A 416 -25.76 -6.66 -8.04
C ILE A 416 -25.50 -5.21 -7.64
N TYR A 417 -24.24 -4.78 -7.54
CA TYR A 417 -23.93 -3.42 -7.10
C TYR A 417 -24.45 -2.34 -8.08
N PRO A 418 -24.33 -2.50 -9.41
CA PRO A 418 -24.93 -1.57 -10.36
C PRO A 418 -26.46 -1.57 -10.31
N ALA A 419 -27.11 -2.71 -10.07
CA ALA A 419 -28.57 -2.76 -9.90
C ALA A 419 -29.04 -2.02 -8.65
N ILE A 420 -28.33 -2.18 -7.52
CA ILE A 420 -28.62 -1.44 -6.28
C ILE A 420 -28.40 0.07 -6.49
N ALA A 421 -27.33 0.45 -7.18
CA ALA A 421 -27.07 1.84 -7.53
C ALA A 421 -28.17 2.43 -8.43
N LYS A 422 -28.65 1.67 -9.43
CA LYS A 422 -29.79 2.06 -10.29
C LYS A 422 -31.09 2.20 -9.51
N ALA A 423 -31.26 1.45 -8.43
CA ALA A 423 -32.40 1.58 -7.53
C ALA A 423 -32.32 2.82 -6.60
N GLY A 424 -31.29 3.67 -6.76
CA GLY A 424 -31.10 4.88 -5.96
C GLY A 424 -30.58 4.63 -4.54
N LEU A 425 -30.25 3.37 -4.20
CA LEU A 425 -29.74 3.01 -2.87
C LEU A 425 -28.22 3.12 -2.85
N ARG A 426 -27.69 4.04 -2.04
CA ARG A 426 -26.25 4.12 -1.77
C ARG A 426 -25.81 2.97 -0.85
N PHE A 427 -25.00 2.07 -1.40
CA PHE A 427 -24.53 0.87 -0.71
C PHE A 427 -23.14 1.10 -0.09
N SER A 428 -23.14 1.71 1.09
CA SER A 428 -21.93 1.99 1.86
C SER A 428 -21.21 0.70 2.32
N PRO A 429 -19.88 0.73 2.47
CA PRO A 429 -19.08 -0.36 3.05
C PRO A 429 -19.69 -0.96 4.33
N ILE A 430 -20.18 -0.15 5.27
CA ILE A 430 -20.78 -0.68 6.52
C ILE A 430 -22.09 -1.43 6.25
N LYS A 431 -22.92 -0.98 5.30
CA LYS A 431 -24.12 -1.73 4.88
C LYS A 431 -23.75 -3.03 4.16
N LYS A 432 -22.71 -3.03 3.31
CA LYS A 432 -22.18 -4.26 2.68
C LYS A 432 -21.75 -5.27 3.73
N MET A 433 -20.92 -4.84 4.70
CA MET A 433 -20.47 -5.67 5.80
C MET A 433 -21.64 -6.21 6.63
N THR A 434 -22.61 -5.34 6.97
CA THR A 434 -23.82 -5.74 7.71
C THR A 434 -24.56 -6.88 6.99
N LEU A 435 -24.81 -6.75 5.69
CA LEU A 435 -25.47 -7.79 4.91
C LEU A 435 -24.61 -9.07 4.82
N GLY A 436 -23.29 -8.91 4.72
CA GLY A 436 -22.32 -9.99 4.75
C GLY A 436 -22.35 -10.85 6.02
N PHE A 437 -22.70 -10.31 7.18
CA PHE A 437 -22.83 -11.09 8.43
C PHE A 437 -24.03 -12.04 8.43
N PHE A 438 -25.09 -11.72 7.67
CA PHE A 438 -26.30 -12.56 7.65
C PHE A 438 -26.13 -13.81 6.78
N PHE A 439 -25.27 -13.80 5.75
CA PHE A 439 -25.12 -14.95 4.87
C PHE A 439 -24.43 -16.16 5.51
N PRO A 440 -23.33 -16.03 6.28
CA PRO A 440 -22.79 -17.14 7.05
C PRO A 440 -23.77 -17.65 8.11
N ALA A 441 -24.57 -16.77 8.71
CA ALA A 441 -25.63 -17.19 9.63
C ALA A 441 -26.66 -18.09 8.92
N LEU A 442 -27.10 -17.70 7.72
CA LEU A 442 -27.99 -18.51 6.89
C LEU A 442 -27.32 -19.82 6.44
N SER A 443 -26.03 -19.80 6.13
CA SER A 443 -25.26 -21.02 5.84
C SER A 443 -25.29 -21.99 7.01
N MET A 444 -25.20 -21.51 8.25
CA MET A 444 -25.25 -22.37 9.43
C MET A 444 -26.64 -22.96 9.65
N VAL A 445 -27.71 -22.23 9.29
CA VAL A 445 -29.07 -22.79 9.26
C VAL A 445 -29.16 -23.93 8.24
N VAL A 446 -28.63 -23.75 7.03
CA VAL A 446 -28.57 -24.81 6.01
C VAL A 446 -27.77 -26.02 6.52
N ALA A 447 -26.61 -25.79 7.13
CA ALA A 447 -25.78 -26.85 7.71
C ALA A 447 -26.51 -27.63 8.82
N ALA A 448 -27.26 -26.95 9.68
CA ALA A 448 -28.09 -27.56 10.72
C ALA A 448 -29.21 -28.42 10.14
N ILE A 449 -29.88 -27.94 9.09
CA ILE A 449 -30.92 -28.69 8.37
C ILE A 449 -30.33 -29.95 7.74
N ILE A 450 -29.20 -29.82 7.04
CA ILE A 450 -28.50 -30.96 6.44
C ILE A 450 -28.12 -31.99 7.53
N GLN A 451 -27.55 -31.54 8.65
CA GLN A 451 -27.19 -32.43 9.76
C GLN A 451 -28.41 -33.16 10.34
N HIS A 452 -29.54 -32.46 10.48
CA HIS A 452 -30.77 -33.08 10.95
C HIS A 452 -31.25 -34.20 10.02
N TYR A 453 -31.20 -33.97 8.71
CA TYR A 453 -31.54 -35.01 7.72
C TYR A 453 -30.51 -36.15 7.68
N ILE A 454 -29.24 -35.87 7.93
CA ILE A 454 -28.22 -36.91 8.10
C ILE A 454 -28.60 -37.83 9.26
N TYR A 455 -28.95 -37.29 10.43
CA TYR A 455 -29.37 -38.12 11.57
C TYR A 455 -30.67 -38.89 11.33
N GLN A 456 -31.62 -38.33 10.58
CA GLN A 456 -32.87 -39.02 10.25
C GLN A 456 -32.68 -40.17 9.25
N LYS A 457 -31.83 -39.97 8.25
CA LYS A 457 -31.63 -40.95 7.15
C LYS A 457 -30.47 -41.90 7.41
N SER A 458 -29.61 -41.61 8.38
CA SER A 458 -28.48 -42.46 8.71
C SER A 458 -28.95 -43.78 9.32
N PRO A 459 -28.48 -44.94 8.84
CA PRO A 459 -28.72 -46.22 9.48
C PRO A 459 -28.07 -46.33 10.88
N CYS A 460 -27.22 -45.35 11.24
CA CYS A 460 -26.58 -45.16 12.54
C CYS A 460 -27.33 -44.17 13.45
N GLY A 461 -28.46 -43.61 12.98
CA GLY A 461 -29.27 -42.64 13.71
C GLY A 461 -28.45 -41.41 14.12
N TYR A 462 -28.44 -41.13 15.42
CA TYR A 462 -27.79 -39.97 16.03
C TYR A 462 -26.27 -40.06 16.14
N ASN A 463 -25.68 -41.24 15.88
CA ASN A 463 -24.23 -41.49 15.90
C ASN A 463 -23.71 -41.65 14.46
N ALA A 464 -24.00 -40.69 13.59
CA ALA A 464 -23.68 -40.76 12.17
C ALA A 464 -22.17 -40.68 11.86
N ASN A 465 -21.38 -40.15 12.80
CA ASN A 465 -19.91 -40.09 12.74
C ASN A 465 -19.22 -41.27 13.44
N ASP A 466 -19.96 -42.25 13.96
CA ASP A 466 -19.37 -43.44 14.58
C ASP A 466 -18.81 -44.37 13.50
N ARG A 467 -17.50 -44.65 13.60
CA ARG A 467 -16.74 -45.37 12.57
C ARG A 467 -17.21 -46.80 12.42
N ASP A 468 -17.49 -47.47 13.54
CA ASP A 468 -17.89 -48.87 13.55
C ASP A 468 -19.24 -49.06 12.84
N CYS A 469 -20.18 -48.12 13.06
CA CYS A 469 -21.47 -48.16 12.39
C CYS A 469 -21.39 -47.77 10.91
N TYR A 470 -20.52 -46.81 10.56
CA TYR A 470 -20.32 -46.40 9.17
C TYR A 470 -19.72 -47.53 8.32
N GLU A 471 -18.74 -48.27 8.85
CA GLU A 471 -18.12 -49.42 8.16
C GLU A 471 -19.11 -50.59 8.01
N GLU A 472 -20.00 -50.82 8.98
CA GLU A 472 -20.98 -51.92 8.92
C GLU A 472 -22.22 -51.62 8.06
N ARG A 473 -22.77 -50.41 8.13
CA ARG A 473 -24.08 -50.07 7.55
C ARG A 473 -24.03 -49.08 6.40
N GLY A 474 -22.86 -48.48 6.17
CA GLY A 474 -22.63 -47.49 5.12
C GLY A 474 -23.26 -46.11 5.42
N PRO A 475 -22.88 -45.08 4.63
CA PRO A 475 -23.40 -43.74 4.76
C PRO A 475 -24.91 -43.65 4.43
N PRO A 476 -25.63 -42.62 4.93
CA PRO A 476 -26.96 -42.28 4.44
C PRO A 476 -26.93 -42.05 2.92
N ASP A 477 -28.04 -42.36 2.23
CA ASP A 477 -28.20 -42.09 0.79
C ASP A 477 -28.43 -40.59 0.54
N MET A 478 -27.38 -39.82 0.78
CA MET A 478 -27.31 -38.38 0.60
C MET A 478 -25.97 -38.05 -0.05
N SER A 479 -26.04 -37.46 -1.24
CA SER A 479 -24.86 -36.98 -1.95
C SER A 479 -24.24 -35.79 -1.22
N VAL A 480 -22.92 -35.79 -1.07
CA VAL A 480 -22.15 -34.72 -0.42
C VAL A 480 -22.43 -33.33 -1.03
N TRP A 481 -22.78 -33.27 -2.32
CA TRP A 481 -23.06 -32.03 -3.04
C TRP A 481 -24.28 -31.26 -2.52
N ILE A 482 -25.11 -31.85 -1.65
CA ILE A 482 -26.19 -31.13 -0.97
C ILE A 482 -25.67 -30.00 -0.08
N GLN A 483 -24.38 -30.01 0.31
CA GLN A 483 -23.74 -28.94 1.06
C GLN A 483 -23.41 -27.70 0.22
N THR A 484 -23.52 -27.77 -1.10
CA THR A 484 -23.18 -26.66 -2.02
C THR A 484 -23.83 -25.31 -1.61
N PRO A 485 -25.13 -25.25 -1.26
CA PRO A 485 -25.77 -24.00 -0.86
C PRO A 485 -25.15 -23.39 0.41
N ALA A 486 -24.65 -24.20 1.34
CA ALA A 486 -23.97 -23.70 2.53
C ALA A 486 -22.67 -22.98 2.13
N TYR A 487 -21.81 -23.63 1.35
CA TYR A 487 -20.55 -23.01 0.87
C TYR A 487 -20.79 -21.75 0.03
N VAL A 488 -21.79 -21.76 -0.87
CA VAL A 488 -22.16 -20.58 -1.68
C VAL A 488 -22.60 -19.40 -0.80
N LEU A 489 -23.39 -19.66 0.25
CA LEU A 489 -23.80 -18.62 1.19
C LEU A 489 -22.64 -18.06 1.99
N VAL A 490 -21.71 -18.90 2.47
CA VAL A 490 -20.51 -18.38 3.15
C VAL A 490 -19.66 -17.54 2.19
N SER A 491 -19.51 -18.00 0.94
CA SER A 491 -18.78 -17.26 -0.11
C SER A 491 -19.39 -15.88 -0.35
N LEU A 492 -20.73 -15.80 -0.40
CA LEU A 492 -21.43 -14.52 -0.55
C LEU A 492 -21.21 -13.59 0.66
N GLY A 493 -21.20 -14.16 1.87
CA GLY A 493 -20.80 -13.44 3.09
C GLY A 493 -19.36 -12.92 3.03
N GLU A 494 -18.43 -13.73 2.52
CA GLU A 494 -17.02 -13.36 2.35
C GLU A 494 -16.85 -12.19 1.38
N VAL A 495 -17.50 -12.22 0.21
CA VAL A 495 -17.46 -11.12 -0.75
C VAL A 495 -17.97 -9.82 -0.12
N MET A 496 -19.04 -9.88 0.66
CA MET A 496 -19.68 -8.66 1.18
C MET A 496 -19.05 -8.13 2.46
N ALA A 497 -18.56 -9.00 3.35
CA ALA A 497 -17.97 -8.62 4.63
C ALA A 497 -16.44 -8.62 4.63
N SER A 498 -15.80 -9.74 4.26
CA SER A 498 -14.33 -9.88 4.34
C SER A 498 -13.61 -8.97 3.35
N ILE A 499 -13.99 -9.01 2.06
CA ILE A 499 -13.36 -8.20 1.01
C ILE A 499 -13.56 -6.70 1.30
N THR A 500 -14.80 -6.30 1.56
CA THR A 500 -15.14 -4.92 1.94
C THR A 500 -14.42 -4.49 3.22
N GLY A 501 -14.28 -5.38 4.20
CA GLY A 501 -13.57 -5.10 5.46
C GLY A 501 -12.09 -4.78 5.24
N LEU A 502 -11.43 -5.52 4.34
CA LEU A 502 -10.05 -5.25 3.96
C LEU A 502 -9.89 -3.92 3.21
N GLU A 503 -10.80 -3.63 2.27
CA GLU A 503 -10.85 -2.34 1.55
C GLU A 503 -11.10 -1.17 2.52
N TYR A 504 -12.01 -1.37 3.47
CA TYR A 504 -12.32 -0.39 4.51
C TYR A 504 -11.11 -0.14 5.42
N ALA A 505 -10.36 -1.19 5.79
CA ALA A 505 -9.12 -1.05 6.54
C ALA A 505 -8.09 -0.21 5.80
N PHE A 506 -7.92 -0.44 4.51
CA PHE A 506 -6.97 0.32 3.69
C PHE A 506 -7.38 1.79 3.51
N THR A 507 -8.65 2.05 3.20
CA THR A 507 -9.16 3.40 2.90
C THR A 507 -9.27 4.29 4.14
N LYS A 508 -9.56 3.73 5.30
CA LYS A 508 -9.69 4.49 6.55
C LYS A 508 -8.37 4.66 7.30
N ALA A 509 -7.36 3.86 6.99
CA ALA A 509 -6.05 3.98 7.60
C ALA A 509 -5.31 5.27 7.18
N PRO A 510 -4.55 5.89 8.09
CA PRO A 510 -3.53 6.87 7.72
C PRO A 510 -2.56 6.30 6.67
N ARG A 511 -2.11 7.12 5.72
CA ARG A 511 -1.20 6.67 4.63
C ARG A 511 0.07 5.98 5.16
N ASN A 512 0.56 6.44 6.30
CA ASN A 512 1.75 5.96 6.98
C ASN A 512 1.50 4.81 7.98
N MET A 513 0.26 4.31 8.08
CA MET A 513 -0.13 3.18 8.96
C MET A 513 -0.98 2.11 8.26
N ARG A 514 -1.07 2.14 6.92
CA ARG A 514 -1.92 1.20 6.18
C ARG A 514 -1.57 -0.26 6.47
N GLY A 515 -0.28 -0.59 6.53
CA GLY A 515 0.18 -1.95 6.88
C GLY A 515 -0.27 -2.38 8.27
N MET A 516 -0.11 -1.50 9.26
CA MET A 516 -0.53 -1.76 10.64
C MET A 516 -2.06 -1.93 10.79
N VAL A 517 -2.88 -1.07 10.17
CA VAL A 517 -4.35 -1.18 10.28
C VAL A 517 -4.86 -2.45 9.57
N THR A 518 -4.28 -2.80 8.42
CA THR A 518 -4.55 -4.08 7.74
C THR A 518 -4.11 -5.27 8.60
N ALA A 519 -2.99 -5.16 9.31
CA ALA A 519 -2.57 -6.20 10.25
C ALA A 519 -3.54 -6.39 11.41
N VAL A 520 -4.13 -5.31 11.94
CA VAL A 520 -5.18 -5.40 12.98
C VAL A 520 -6.41 -6.15 12.44
N PHE A 521 -6.83 -5.91 11.20
CA PHE A 521 -7.94 -6.64 10.59
C PHE A 521 -7.69 -8.16 10.57
N TRP A 522 -6.48 -8.59 10.19
CA TRP A 522 -6.11 -10.00 10.18
C TRP A 522 -5.95 -10.59 11.59
N PHE A 523 -5.39 -9.82 12.52
CA PHE A 523 -5.21 -10.25 13.91
C PHE A 523 -6.53 -10.58 14.61
N VAL A 524 -7.61 -9.87 14.27
CA VAL A 524 -8.95 -10.15 14.80
C VAL A 524 -9.42 -11.58 14.50
N MET A 525 -8.94 -12.18 13.41
CA MET A 525 -9.23 -13.57 13.06
C MET A 525 -8.70 -14.56 14.11
N ALA A 526 -7.60 -14.25 14.80
CA ALA A 526 -7.06 -15.07 15.88
C ALA A 526 -8.02 -15.17 17.09
N PHE A 527 -8.74 -14.10 17.41
CA PHE A 527 -9.77 -14.13 18.46
C PHE A 527 -10.96 -15.00 18.06
N SER A 528 -11.29 -15.09 16.76
CA SER A 528 -12.34 -15.98 16.28
C SER A 528 -11.99 -17.45 16.53
N SER A 529 -10.74 -17.83 16.27
CA SER A 529 -10.26 -19.19 16.57
C SER A 529 -10.36 -19.52 18.06
N ALA A 530 -10.01 -18.57 18.94
CA ALA A 530 -10.19 -18.74 20.39
C ALA A 530 -11.67 -18.88 20.78
N LEU A 531 -12.56 -18.09 20.17
CA LEU A 531 -14.01 -18.19 20.37
C LEU A 531 -14.55 -19.54 19.89
N ALA A 532 -14.10 -20.04 18.74
CA ALA A 532 -14.50 -21.32 18.19
C ALA A 532 -14.12 -22.49 19.12
N GLN A 533 -12.98 -22.41 19.81
CA GLN A 533 -12.56 -23.41 20.79
C GLN A 533 -13.57 -23.58 21.93
N ALA A 534 -14.28 -22.52 22.33
CA ALA A 534 -15.30 -22.60 23.37
C ALA A 534 -16.49 -23.49 22.98
N PHE A 535 -16.72 -23.69 21.67
CA PHE A 535 -17.82 -24.50 21.13
C PHE A 535 -17.39 -25.93 20.77
N VAL A 536 -16.13 -26.32 21.02
CA VAL A 536 -15.64 -27.66 20.66
C VAL A 536 -16.45 -28.80 21.30
N GLY A 537 -16.98 -28.58 22.51
CA GLY A 537 -17.81 -29.58 23.20
C GLY A 537 -19.16 -29.86 22.53
N LEU A 538 -19.58 -29.00 21.60
CA LEU A 538 -20.78 -29.22 20.77
C LEU A 538 -20.42 -29.88 19.42
N ALA A 539 -19.14 -29.98 19.08
CA ALA A 539 -18.63 -30.57 17.83
C ALA A 539 -18.53 -32.12 17.91
N THR A 540 -19.50 -32.75 18.56
CA THR A 540 -19.62 -34.21 18.68
C THR A 540 -21.06 -34.63 18.42
N ASP A 541 -21.27 -35.84 17.93
CA ASP A 541 -22.61 -36.41 17.81
C ASP A 541 -23.25 -36.60 19.19
N PRO A 542 -24.57 -36.38 19.36
CA PRO A 542 -25.55 -35.84 18.39
C PRO A 542 -25.63 -34.30 18.34
N LEU A 543 -24.72 -33.60 19.03
CA LEU A 543 -24.80 -32.16 19.30
C LEU A 543 -24.48 -31.26 18.11
N LEU A 544 -24.05 -31.80 16.96
CA LEU A 544 -23.74 -31.00 15.76
C LEU A 544 -24.89 -30.10 15.28
N VAL A 545 -26.15 -30.55 15.40
CA VAL A 545 -27.31 -29.69 15.07
C VAL A 545 -27.36 -28.48 16.01
N TRP A 546 -27.08 -28.68 17.31
CA TRP A 546 -26.99 -27.61 18.29
C TRP A 546 -25.81 -26.69 18.02
N LEU A 547 -24.64 -27.23 17.67
CA LEU A 547 -23.47 -26.44 17.26
C LEU A 547 -23.84 -25.44 16.15
N TYR A 548 -24.37 -25.95 15.03
CA TYR A 548 -24.72 -25.09 13.89
C TYR A 548 -25.83 -24.11 14.23
N THR A 549 -26.84 -24.53 15.00
CA THR A 549 -27.95 -23.66 15.42
C THR A 549 -27.47 -22.54 16.35
N THR A 550 -26.63 -22.84 17.33
CA THR A 550 -26.08 -21.84 18.24
C THR A 550 -25.18 -20.85 17.50
N ILE A 551 -24.32 -21.32 16.61
CA ILE A 551 -23.47 -20.44 15.79
C ILE A 551 -24.32 -19.58 14.85
N ALA A 552 -25.40 -20.11 14.27
CA ALA A 552 -26.33 -19.35 13.45
C ALA A 552 -26.98 -18.20 14.24
N ILE A 553 -27.47 -18.48 15.45
CA ILE A 553 -28.10 -17.47 16.32
C ILE A 553 -27.09 -16.40 16.72
N ILE A 554 -25.88 -16.80 17.16
CA ILE A 554 -24.82 -15.85 17.54
C ILE A 554 -24.44 -14.97 16.35
N SER A 555 -24.30 -15.55 15.16
CA SER A 555 -23.91 -14.80 13.96
C SER A 555 -25.01 -13.85 13.49
N PHE A 556 -26.28 -14.26 13.57
CA PHE A 556 -27.43 -13.42 13.27
C PHE A 556 -27.53 -12.24 14.25
N ALA A 557 -27.44 -12.52 15.56
CA ALA A 557 -27.40 -11.49 16.59
C ALA A 557 -26.18 -10.56 16.42
N GLY A 558 -25.04 -11.11 16.01
CA GLY A 558 -23.83 -10.38 15.64
C GLY A 558 -24.07 -9.39 14.50
N GLY A 559 -24.74 -9.81 13.42
CA GLY A 559 -25.12 -8.94 12.31
C GLY A 559 -26.06 -7.80 12.73
N VAL A 560 -27.07 -8.10 13.55
CA VAL A 560 -28.01 -7.08 14.07
C VAL A 560 -27.29 -6.08 14.97
N THR A 561 -26.47 -6.55 15.90
CA THR A 561 -25.73 -5.70 16.85
C THR A 561 -24.64 -4.88 16.16
N PHE A 562 -23.96 -5.44 15.15
CA PHE A 562 -23.04 -4.73 14.27
C PHE A 562 -23.73 -3.52 13.61
N TRP A 563 -24.90 -3.74 13.00
CA TRP A 563 -25.68 -2.68 12.39
C TRP A 563 -26.10 -1.60 13.40
N LEU A 564 -26.63 -2.01 14.56
CA LEU A 564 -27.07 -1.07 15.60
C LEU A 564 -25.93 -0.20 16.14
N THR A 565 -24.73 -0.77 16.26
CA THR A 565 -23.54 -0.09 16.77
C THR A 565 -22.99 0.91 15.75
N TRP A 566 -22.92 0.52 14.47
CA TRP A 566 -22.21 1.29 13.45
C TRP A 566 -23.09 2.12 12.51
N ARG A 567 -24.42 2.05 12.60
CA ARG A 567 -25.32 2.91 11.80
C ARG A 567 -25.07 4.42 11.93
N LYS A 568 -24.52 4.88 13.07
CA LYS A 568 -24.14 6.29 13.24
C LYS A 568 -22.83 6.60 12.53
N LEU A 569 -21.88 5.66 12.57
CA LEU A 569 -20.59 5.79 11.89
C LEU A 569 -20.77 5.73 10.36
N ASP A 570 -21.72 4.94 9.88
CA ASP A 570 -22.15 4.88 8.47
C ASP A 570 -22.60 6.24 7.94
N LYS A 571 -23.31 7.05 8.75
CA LYS A 571 -23.71 8.40 8.37
C LYS A 571 -22.53 9.38 8.27
N LEU A 572 -21.46 9.13 9.02
CA LEU A 572 -20.25 9.96 9.03
C LEU A 572 -19.24 9.52 7.97
N GLU A 573 -19.59 8.56 7.12
CA GLU A 573 -18.64 7.96 6.19
C GLU A 573 -18.07 8.96 5.19
N GLU A 574 -18.93 9.80 4.59
CA GLU A 574 -18.54 10.85 3.64
C GLU A 574 -17.67 11.91 4.32
N GLU A 575 -18.06 12.37 5.52
CA GLU A 575 -17.29 13.33 6.31
C GLU A 575 -15.89 12.80 6.66
N LEU A 576 -15.79 11.53 7.07
CA LEU A 576 -14.51 10.89 7.38
C LEU A 576 -13.63 10.66 6.15
N ASN A 577 -14.23 10.52 4.96
CA ASN A 577 -13.50 10.43 3.70
C ASN A 577 -13.05 11.81 3.21
N ALA A 578 -13.80 12.86 3.51
CA ALA A 578 -13.51 14.25 3.14
C ALA A 578 -12.52 14.94 4.10
N LEU A 579 -11.92 14.21 5.06
CA LEU A 579 -10.90 14.77 5.94
C LEU A 579 -9.68 15.23 5.13
N PRO A 580 -9.08 16.38 5.46
CA PRO A 580 -7.87 16.86 4.81
C PRO A 580 -6.73 15.85 4.98
N GLU A 581 -5.89 15.72 3.96
CA GLU A 581 -4.74 14.83 4.01
C GLU A 581 -3.65 15.43 4.89
N SER A 582 -3.07 14.60 5.75
CA SER A 582 -1.93 14.96 6.60
C SER A 582 -0.69 15.29 5.77
N THR A 583 -0.02 16.39 6.11
CA THR A 583 1.32 16.74 5.62
C THR A 583 2.44 15.97 6.33
N TYR A 584 2.13 15.25 7.41
CA TYR A 584 3.10 14.48 8.17
C TYR A 584 3.56 13.21 7.42
N VAL A 585 4.76 13.26 6.84
CA VAL A 585 5.43 12.15 6.12
C VAL A 585 6.44 11.40 7.01
N GLY A 586 6.41 11.59 8.33
CA GLY A 586 7.27 10.86 9.26
C GLY A 586 8.76 11.22 9.19
N ARG A 587 9.58 10.55 10.01
CA ARG A 587 11.03 10.86 10.15
C ARG A 587 11.81 10.13 9.04
N GLY A 588 11.95 10.78 7.89
CA GLY A 588 12.70 10.23 6.76
C GLY A 588 12.67 11.09 5.50
N ASN A 589 11.62 11.90 5.34
CA ASN A 589 11.53 12.89 4.28
C ASN A 589 11.15 14.24 4.89
N GLU A 590 12.14 15.09 5.15
CA GLU A 590 11.97 16.52 4.85
C GLU A 590 11.92 16.65 3.32
N GLN A 591 10.92 16.03 2.69
CA GLN A 591 10.40 16.63 1.47
C GLN A 591 9.62 17.81 2.00
N GLU A 592 10.23 18.99 1.94
CA GLU A 592 9.44 20.21 1.86
C GLU A 592 8.31 19.92 0.86
N PRO A 593 7.04 20.21 1.20
CA PRO A 593 5.93 19.99 0.30
C PRO A 593 6.34 20.51 -1.07
N GLU A 594 6.13 19.70 -2.13
CA GLU A 594 6.61 20.03 -3.48
C GLU A 594 6.14 21.41 -3.97
N ASP A 595 5.11 21.97 -3.32
CA ASP A 595 4.59 23.32 -3.51
C ASP A 595 5.47 24.46 -2.96
N LYS A 596 6.54 24.18 -2.18
CA LYS A 596 7.47 25.19 -1.66
C LYS A 596 8.90 25.09 -2.20
N ALA A 597 9.31 23.93 -2.71
CA ALA A 597 10.65 23.74 -3.30
C ALA A 597 10.76 24.28 -4.74
N LEU A 598 9.63 24.46 -5.44
CA LEU A 598 9.55 25.52 -6.43
C LEU A 598 9.04 26.77 -5.71
N GLY A 599 9.97 27.57 -5.20
CA GLY A 599 9.66 28.97 -4.94
C GLY A 599 8.98 29.53 -6.19
N SER A 600 7.73 29.92 -6.03
CA SER A 600 6.87 30.61 -6.99
C SER A 600 7.55 31.91 -7.48
N SER A 601 8.54 31.73 -8.33
CA SER A 601 9.28 32.76 -9.06
C SER A 601 9.36 32.30 -10.52
N GLY A 602 8.42 32.65 -11.38
CA GLY A 602 7.25 33.45 -11.14
C GLY A 602 6.27 33.37 -12.30
N GLU A 603 5.01 33.66 -11.97
CA GLU A 603 4.03 34.26 -12.88
C GLU A 603 4.32 35.75 -13.12
N GLY A 604 5.54 36.21 -12.81
CA GLY A 604 5.97 37.57 -13.10
C GLY A 604 6.41 37.70 -14.56
N THR A 605 5.94 38.75 -15.23
CA THR A 605 6.54 39.19 -16.49
C THR A 605 8.00 39.58 -16.26
N PRO A 606 8.93 39.18 -17.14
CA PRO A 606 10.33 39.59 -17.06
C PRO A 606 10.45 41.11 -17.04
N ILE A 607 11.21 41.68 -16.10
CA ILE A 607 11.32 43.13 -15.86
C ILE A 607 12.57 43.73 -16.54
N GLY A 608 13.61 42.90 -16.70
CA GLY A 608 14.82 43.23 -17.45
C GLY A 608 14.63 43.40 -18.96
N ARG A 609 15.73 43.72 -19.64
CA ARG A 609 15.77 43.99 -21.08
C ARG A 609 16.62 42.96 -21.82
N GLU A 610 16.22 42.61 -23.04
CA GLU A 610 17.09 41.89 -23.96
C GLU A 610 17.97 42.88 -24.74
N THR A 611 19.27 42.62 -24.78
CA THR A 611 20.24 43.43 -25.54
C THR A 611 21.34 42.54 -26.13
N LYS A 612 22.17 43.10 -27.00
CA LYS A 612 23.33 42.41 -27.54
C LYS A 612 24.61 42.83 -26.82
N VAL A 613 25.24 41.90 -26.11
CA VAL A 613 26.57 42.07 -25.52
C VAL A 613 27.54 41.14 -26.26
N ALA A 614 28.65 41.69 -26.75
CA ALA A 614 29.63 40.96 -27.57
C ALA A 614 29.00 40.18 -28.76
N GLY A 615 27.95 40.74 -29.37
CA GLY A 615 27.24 40.13 -30.50
C GLY A 615 26.18 39.08 -30.16
N ARG A 616 25.88 38.84 -28.87
CA ARG A 616 24.92 37.83 -28.39
C ARG A 616 23.71 38.41 -27.68
N ASP A 617 22.55 37.81 -27.95
CA ASP A 617 21.32 38.08 -27.24
C ASP A 617 21.51 37.73 -25.75
N THR A 618 21.35 38.73 -24.90
CA THR A 618 21.64 38.69 -23.47
C THR A 618 20.50 39.36 -22.74
N TYR A 619 19.96 38.69 -21.73
CA TYR A 619 18.99 39.27 -20.84
C TYR A 619 19.72 39.98 -19.69
N ILE A 620 19.42 41.25 -19.46
CA ILE A 620 20.05 42.06 -18.41
C ILE A 620 18.98 42.63 -17.48
N THR A 621 19.16 42.44 -16.19
CA THR A 621 18.29 42.98 -15.14
C THR A 621 19.11 43.49 -13.95
N GLY A 622 18.55 44.44 -13.19
CA GLY A 622 19.28 45.17 -12.13
C GLY A 622 19.97 46.46 -12.59
N THR A 623 20.28 47.34 -11.63
CA THR A 623 20.82 48.70 -11.87
C THR A 623 22.10 49.01 -11.09
N ASN A 624 22.68 48.04 -10.39
CA ASN A 624 23.87 48.28 -9.56
C ASN A 624 25.13 48.40 -10.44
N PRO A 625 25.84 49.54 -10.47
CA PRO A 625 27.03 49.74 -11.30
C PRO A 625 28.31 49.12 -10.70
N SER A 626 28.27 48.66 -9.45
CA SER A 626 29.44 48.22 -8.70
C SER A 626 29.66 46.72 -8.74
N SER A 627 28.64 45.93 -9.09
CA SER A 627 28.69 44.47 -9.01
C SER A 627 27.76 43.76 -9.99
N ALA A 628 28.30 42.75 -10.68
CA ALA A 628 27.55 41.92 -11.60
C ALA A 628 27.74 40.41 -11.39
N VAL A 629 26.66 39.65 -11.58
CA VAL A 629 26.67 38.17 -11.56
C VAL A 629 26.42 37.66 -12.97
N LEU A 630 27.42 37.00 -13.53
CA LEU A 630 27.38 36.35 -14.82
C LEU A 630 26.83 34.93 -14.66
N THR A 631 25.59 34.71 -15.13
CA THR A 631 24.96 33.38 -15.10
C THR A 631 25.20 32.66 -16.42
N ILE A 632 25.98 31.57 -16.39
CA ILE A 632 26.30 30.75 -17.57
C ILE A 632 25.52 29.44 -17.48
N TYR A 633 24.55 29.26 -18.38
CA TYR A 633 23.70 28.07 -18.42
C TYR A 633 23.69 27.39 -19.81
N ASP A 634 23.67 26.05 -19.76
CA ASP A 634 23.45 25.07 -20.83
C ASP A 634 24.60 24.71 -21.80
N LEU A 635 24.66 23.41 -22.16
CA LEU A 635 25.52 22.78 -23.16
C LEU A 635 24.81 21.71 -24.04
N PHE A 636 23.47 21.59 -24.02
CA PHE A 636 22.75 20.63 -24.88
C PHE A 636 21.56 21.22 -25.65
N GLY A 637 21.46 22.55 -25.75
CA GLY A 637 20.35 23.23 -26.43
C GLY A 637 19.08 23.33 -25.58
N TRP A 638 19.21 23.17 -24.27
CA TRP A 638 18.14 23.34 -23.29
C TRP A 638 17.92 24.83 -22.99
N LYS A 639 16.75 25.33 -23.39
CA LYS A 639 16.26 26.62 -22.89
C LYS A 639 15.63 26.42 -21.52
N PHE A 640 16.18 27.05 -20.49
CA PHE A 640 15.50 27.21 -19.22
C PHE A 640 14.35 28.22 -19.41
N ALA A 641 13.10 27.74 -19.36
CA ALA A 641 11.92 28.57 -19.64
C ALA A 641 11.77 29.77 -18.68
N ASN A 642 12.27 29.65 -17.45
CA ASN A 642 12.08 30.64 -16.39
C ASN A 642 13.36 31.42 -16.04
N ILE A 643 14.40 31.36 -16.90
CA ILE A 643 15.71 31.94 -16.56
C ILE A 643 15.65 33.46 -16.37
N SER A 644 14.85 34.18 -17.15
CA SER A 644 14.71 35.64 -17.03
C SER A 644 14.07 36.04 -15.70
N THR A 645 13.01 35.35 -15.28
CA THR A 645 12.33 35.55 -14.00
C THR A 645 13.21 35.17 -12.81
N LEU A 646 14.00 34.11 -12.98
CA LEU A 646 14.99 33.67 -12.00
C LEU A 646 16.08 34.74 -11.83
N THR A 647 16.63 35.24 -12.94
CA THR A 647 17.62 36.33 -12.98
C THR A 647 17.05 37.60 -12.32
N ASP A 648 15.78 37.95 -12.57
CA ASP A 648 15.11 39.10 -11.93
C ASP A 648 14.94 38.94 -10.41
N HIS A 649 14.66 37.73 -9.94
CA HIS A 649 14.57 37.44 -8.52
C HIS A 649 15.93 37.61 -7.84
N TYR A 650 16.99 37.13 -8.47
CA TYR A 650 18.33 37.20 -7.90
C TYR A 650 18.96 38.59 -7.97
N ALA A 651 18.77 39.33 -9.06
CA ALA A 651 19.20 40.73 -9.15
C ALA A 651 18.58 41.58 -8.04
N ARG A 652 17.29 41.35 -7.71
CA ARG A 652 16.59 42.00 -6.58
C ARG A 652 17.10 41.54 -5.22
N THR A 653 17.35 40.25 -5.06
CA THR A 653 17.73 39.68 -3.75
C THR A 653 19.18 40.00 -3.37
N ALA A 654 20.06 40.12 -4.36
CA ALA A 654 21.49 40.38 -4.18
C ALA A 654 21.88 41.85 -4.39
N ASP A 655 20.96 42.70 -4.85
CA ASP A 655 21.23 44.07 -5.33
C ASP A 655 22.37 44.11 -6.37
N THR A 656 22.23 43.36 -7.46
CA THR A 656 23.28 43.21 -8.49
C THR A 656 22.74 43.43 -9.90
N THR A 657 23.63 43.79 -10.83
CA THR A 657 23.30 43.74 -12.27
C THR A 657 23.59 42.34 -12.80
N GLN A 658 22.60 41.63 -13.34
CA GLN A 658 22.74 40.25 -13.79
C GLN A 658 22.54 40.12 -15.31
N PRO A 659 23.65 39.97 -16.07
CA PRO A 659 23.58 39.49 -17.45
C PRO A 659 23.51 37.95 -17.49
N SER A 660 22.49 37.41 -18.15
CA SER A 660 22.37 35.97 -18.42
C SER A 660 22.46 35.68 -19.93
N THR A 661 23.25 34.68 -20.29
CA THR A 661 23.47 34.28 -21.69
C THR A 661 23.57 32.76 -21.84
N SER A 662 23.05 32.24 -22.96
CA SER A 662 23.16 30.83 -23.34
C SER A 662 24.21 30.69 -24.46
N PRO A 663 25.39 30.10 -24.19
CA PRO A 663 26.36 29.81 -25.23
C PRO A 663 25.87 28.60 -26.06
N GLY A 664 25.45 28.84 -27.30
CA GLY A 664 25.03 27.78 -28.23
C GLY A 664 26.15 26.79 -28.61
N PHE A 665 25.76 25.62 -29.12
CA PHE A 665 26.64 24.48 -29.37
C PHE A 665 27.49 24.60 -30.65
N LEU A 666 28.77 24.98 -30.50
CA LEU A 666 29.99 24.46 -31.18
C LEU A 666 31.11 25.50 -31.02
N ILE A 667 32.04 25.19 -30.08
CA ILE A 667 33.23 25.99 -29.69
C ILE A 667 32.77 27.27 -28.94
N ARG A 668 33.34 27.68 -27.79
CA ARG A 668 34.34 28.77 -27.77
C ARG A 668 34.61 29.28 -26.34
N GLU A 669 35.72 28.82 -25.75
CA GLU A 669 36.50 29.58 -24.76
C GLU A 669 36.67 31.07 -25.17
N PRO A 670 36.97 31.42 -26.46
CA PRO A 670 37.10 32.82 -26.86
C PRO A 670 35.87 33.69 -26.66
N GLU A 671 34.66 33.13 -26.73
CA GLU A 671 33.43 33.92 -26.65
C GLU A 671 32.99 34.18 -25.22
N THR A 672 33.10 33.18 -24.34
CA THR A 672 32.86 33.38 -22.91
C THR A 672 33.84 34.42 -22.36
N PHE A 673 35.08 34.41 -22.85
CA PHE A 673 36.10 35.40 -22.49
C PHE A 673 35.84 36.78 -23.11
N ALA A 674 35.35 36.85 -24.35
CA ALA A 674 34.97 38.12 -24.97
C ALA A 674 33.77 38.75 -24.24
N PHE A 675 32.82 37.91 -23.81
CA PHE A 675 31.66 38.31 -23.04
C PHE A 675 32.04 38.82 -21.64
N ALA A 676 32.86 38.05 -20.91
CA ALA A 676 33.36 38.46 -19.60
C ALA A 676 34.18 39.75 -19.68
N ARG A 677 35.02 39.93 -20.71
CA ARG A 677 35.75 41.18 -20.97
C ARG A 677 34.81 42.37 -21.22
N ALA A 678 33.78 42.20 -22.04
CA ALA A 678 32.81 43.26 -22.32
C ALA A 678 32.05 43.70 -21.05
N ILE A 679 31.75 42.78 -20.13
CA ILE A 679 31.12 43.13 -18.85
C ILE A 679 32.12 43.86 -17.94
N ARG A 680 33.40 43.43 -17.91
CA ARG A 680 34.48 44.07 -17.12
C ARG A 680 34.76 45.52 -17.52
N GLU A 681 34.49 45.90 -18.77
CA GLU A 681 34.56 47.31 -19.20
C GLU A 681 33.52 48.21 -18.54
N THR A 682 32.42 47.64 -18.02
CA THR A 682 31.27 48.39 -17.48
C THR A 682 31.00 48.17 -16.00
N GLN A 683 31.66 47.19 -15.36
CA GLN A 683 31.38 46.75 -13.99
C GLN A 683 32.67 46.59 -13.18
N VAL A 684 32.64 47.06 -11.93
CA VAL A 684 33.82 47.03 -11.03
C VAL A 684 34.05 45.63 -10.44
N GLY A 685 32.98 44.91 -10.07
CA GLY A 685 33.05 43.53 -9.56
C GLY A 685 32.27 42.51 -10.39
N ILE A 686 32.87 41.34 -10.67
CA ILE A 686 32.26 40.28 -11.50
C ILE A 686 32.41 38.91 -10.85
N VAL A 687 31.30 38.17 -10.75
CA VAL A 687 31.29 36.75 -10.36
C VAL A 687 30.69 35.89 -11.46
N ALA A 688 31.34 34.77 -11.78
CA ALA A 688 30.85 33.81 -12.77
C ALA A 688 30.22 32.60 -12.10
N ALA A 689 28.89 32.49 -12.19
CA ALA A 689 28.12 31.37 -11.69
C ALA A 689 27.82 30.38 -12.81
N GLY A 690 28.21 29.11 -12.63
CA GLY A 690 28.13 28.09 -13.68
C GLY A 690 27.48 26.79 -13.22
N LEU A 691 26.70 26.17 -14.11
CA LEU A 691 26.10 24.84 -13.92
C LEU A 691 26.62 23.86 -14.98
N TYR A 692 26.95 22.62 -14.62
CA TYR A 692 27.43 21.61 -15.56
C TYR A 692 28.67 22.10 -16.35
N TYR A 693 28.68 22.03 -17.69
CA TYR A 693 29.77 22.60 -18.49
C TYR A 693 29.90 24.12 -18.37
N GLY A 694 28.84 24.84 -17.95
CA GLY A 694 28.95 26.25 -17.58
C GLY A 694 29.86 26.47 -16.38
N ALA A 695 29.95 25.49 -15.47
CA ALA A 695 30.92 25.50 -14.38
C ALA A 695 32.37 25.32 -14.88
N TRP A 696 32.58 24.44 -15.87
CA TRP A 696 33.89 24.32 -16.54
C TRP A 696 34.32 25.64 -17.21
N ALA A 697 33.37 26.33 -17.87
CA ALA A 697 33.64 27.63 -18.48
C ALA A 697 33.95 28.72 -17.43
N ALA A 698 33.22 28.74 -16.30
CA ALA A 698 33.46 29.68 -15.20
C ALA A 698 34.88 29.55 -14.61
N PHE A 699 35.41 28.33 -14.53
CA PHE A 699 36.80 28.07 -14.11
C PHE A 699 37.84 28.70 -15.06
N ARG A 700 37.63 28.61 -16.37
CA ARG A 700 38.60 29.10 -17.36
C ARG A 700 38.60 30.61 -17.54
N VAL A 701 37.47 31.29 -17.31
CA VAL A 701 37.39 32.76 -17.39
C VAL A 701 38.33 33.48 -16.40
N ASN A 702 38.96 32.74 -15.49
CA ASN A 702 39.91 33.25 -14.52
C ASN A 702 41.40 33.26 -14.96
N ASP A 703 41.73 32.82 -16.18
CA ASP A 703 43.11 32.87 -16.71
C ASP A 703 43.17 33.62 -18.05
N PRO A 704 43.39 34.95 -18.07
CA PRO A 704 43.70 35.86 -16.95
C PRO A 704 42.48 36.23 -16.08
N PRO A 705 42.66 36.69 -14.82
CA PRO A 705 41.58 36.82 -13.84
C PRO A 705 40.59 37.93 -14.18
N LEU A 706 39.46 37.56 -14.79
CA LEU A 706 38.36 38.47 -15.15
C LEU A 706 37.25 38.51 -14.09
N VAL A 707 37.31 37.63 -13.08
CA VAL A 707 36.27 37.42 -12.06
C VAL A 707 36.87 37.44 -10.66
N GLU A 708 36.05 37.70 -9.64
CA GLU A 708 36.44 37.80 -8.23
C GLU A 708 36.03 36.60 -7.38
N ALA A 709 35.06 35.81 -7.85
CA ALA A 709 34.67 34.54 -7.24
C ALA A 709 33.96 33.63 -8.25
N ILE A 710 33.97 32.32 -7.97
CA ILE A 710 33.39 31.28 -8.84
C ILE A 710 32.53 30.31 -8.01
N PRO A 711 31.20 30.51 -7.94
CA PRO A 711 30.25 29.54 -7.42
C PRO A 711 29.78 28.59 -8.53
N ILE A 712 29.92 27.28 -8.32
CA ILE A 712 29.61 26.28 -9.34
C ILE A 712 28.88 25.03 -8.79
N ALA A 713 28.18 24.31 -9.67
CA ALA A 713 27.74 22.95 -9.40
C ALA A 713 27.98 21.97 -10.55
N HIS A 714 28.40 20.77 -10.17
CA HIS A 714 28.55 19.60 -11.04
C HIS A 714 29.42 19.83 -12.29
N PRO A 715 30.68 20.33 -12.18
CA PRO A 715 31.54 20.59 -13.34
C PRO A 715 32.06 19.28 -13.96
N PRO A 716 31.54 18.82 -15.12
CA PRO A 716 32.05 17.61 -15.75
C PRO A 716 33.43 17.88 -16.37
N LEU A 717 34.28 16.84 -16.45
CA LEU A 717 35.54 16.83 -17.22
C LEU A 717 36.63 17.82 -16.74
N MET A 718 36.60 18.28 -15.49
CA MET A 718 37.73 19.07 -14.95
C MET A 718 38.99 18.23 -14.79
N THR A 719 40.12 18.81 -15.15
CA THR A 719 41.45 18.24 -14.90
C THR A 719 42.07 18.83 -13.63
N LYS A 720 43.11 18.18 -13.09
CA LYS A 720 43.89 18.72 -11.96
C LYS A 720 44.56 20.06 -12.30
N GLU A 721 44.88 20.25 -13.58
CA GLU A 721 45.47 21.49 -14.10
C GLU A 721 44.45 22.63 -14.09
N ASP A 722 43.21 22.38 -14.49
CA ASP A 722 42.13 23.39 -14.45
C ASP A 722 41.86 23.89 -13.02
N ILE A 723 41.94 23.00 -12.02
CA ILE A 723 41.77 23.35 -10.59
C ILE A 723 42.99 24.11 -10.06
N GLY A 724 44.20 23.72 -10.47
CA GLY A 724 45.45 24.33 -10.03
C GLY A 724 45.67 25.77 -10.53
N CYS A 725 45.02 26.16 -11.63
CA CYS A 725 45.10 27.50 -12.20
C CYS A 725 44.13 28.52 -11.57
N VAL A 726 43.28 28.12 -10.62
CA VAL A 726 42.27 29.01 -10.04
C VAL A 726 42.86 29.89 -8.94
N GLY A 727 43.10 31.17 -9.27
CA GLY A 727 43.58 32.18 -8.32
C GLY A 727 42.50 32.92 -7.51
N VAL A 728 41.23 32.53 -7.59
CA VAL A 728 40.09 33.24 -6.94
C VAL A 728 39.27 32.31 -6.03
N PRO A 729 38.60 32.86 -5.00
CA PRO A 729 37.71 32.09 -4.14
C PRO A 729 36.65 31.32 -4.94
N THR A 730 36.64 30.00 -4.76
CA THR A 730 35.78 29.09 -5.52
C THR A 730 34.98 28.22 -4.58
N GLN A 731 33.69 28.10 -4.85
CA GLN A 731 32.76 27.26 -4.08
C GLN A 731 32.12 26.24 -5.01
N ASP A 732 32.18 24.98 -4.61
CA ASP A 732 31.69 23.85 -5.40
C ASP A 732 30.61 23.06 -4.67
N ILE A 733 29.51 22.81 -5.37
CA ILE A 733 28.34 22.06 -4.90
C ILE A 733 28.22 20.79 -5.75
N ALA A 734 28.63 19.66 -5.17
CA ALA A 734 28.61 18.35 -5.83
C ALA A 734 27.75 17.33 -5.04
N PRO A 735 26.99 16.45 -5.72
CA PRO A 735 26.22 15.40 -5.07
C PRO A 735 27.11 14.25 -4.56
N ASP A 736 26.82 13.73 -3.36
CA ASP A 736 27.56 12.63 -2.70
C ASP A 736 27.64 11.33 -3.52
N THR A 737 26.80 11.19 -4.55
CA THR A 737 26.64 9.97 -5.36
C THR A 737 27.38 9.99 -6.72
N ASP A 738 28.06 11.09 -7.08
CA ASP A 738 28.83 11.14 -8.33
C ASP A 738 30.27 10.61 -8.15
N HIS A 739 30.41 9.30 -8.35
CA HIS A 739 31.67 8.57 -8.19
C HIS A 739 32.80 9.04 -9.12
N ALA A 740 32.49 9.68 -10.26
CA ALA A 740 33.52 10.20 -11.19
C ALA A 740 34.23 11.44 -10.63
N TYR A 741 33.56 12.19 -9.74
CA TYR A 741 34.01 13.47 -9.21
C TYR A 741 34.66 13.35 -7.82
N VAL A 742 34.13 12.48 -6.97
CA VAL A 742 34.63 12.24 -5.59
C VAL A 742 36.10 11.79 -5.56
N LEU A 743 36.57 11.06 -6.58
CA LEU A 743 37.97 10.59 -6.70
C LEU A 743 38.98 11.73 -6.96
N VAL A 744 38.54 12.86 -7.52
CA VAL A 744 39.41 14.03 -7.81
C VAL A 744 39.54 14.94 -6.59
N LEU A 745 38.48 15.06 -5.78
CA LEU A 745 38.44 15.91 -4.58
C LEU A 745 39.15 15.31 -3.35
N MET A 746 39.24 13.98 -3.22
CA MET A 746 39.85 13.29 -2.06
C MET A 746 41.36 13.57 -1.87
N GLY A 747 42.00 14.37 -2.73
CA GLY A 747 43.40 14.79 -2.61
C GLY A 747 43.63 16.24 -2.17
N LEU A 748 42.60 17.04 -1.91
CA LEU A 748 42.74 18.48 -1.61
C LEU A 748 42.27 18.82 -0.19
N ALA A 749 43.10 19.56 0.55
CA ALA A 749 42.75 20.08 1.87
C ALA A 749 41.88 21.34 1.73
N PRO A 750 40.80 21.50 2.53
CA PRO A 750 39.97 22.69 2.49
C PRO A 750 40.74 23.90 3.05
N MET A 751 40.92 24.95 2.23
CA MET A 751 41.39 26.25 2.71
C MET A 751 40.20 27.14 3.13
N PRO A 752 40.29 27.87 4.26
CA PRO A 752 39.22 28.75 4.72
C PRO A 752 39.09 29.99 3.82
N LEU A 753 37.85 30.32 3.43
CA LEU A 753 37.49 31.57 2.75
C LEU A 753 37.76 32.77 3.67
N THR A 754 38.76 33.61 3.34
CA THR A 754 38.92 34.93 3.97
C THR A 754 38.08 35.97 3.25
N ALA A 755 37.09 36.51 3.97
CA ALA A 755 36.42 37.80 3.77
C ALA A 755 36.20 38.27 2.31
N LEU A 756 35.26 37.62 1.61
CA LEU A 756 34.44 38.28 0.59
C LEU A 756 33.02 38.44 1.12
N ASP A 757 32.32 39.49 0.67
CA ASP A 757 30.98 39.88 1.12
C ASP A 757 29.99 38.69 1.08
N ILE A 758 29.69 38.13 2.26
CA ILE A 758 29.00 36.83 2.45
C ILE A 758 27.60 36.84 1.81
N THR A 759 26.98 38.01 1.76
CA THR A 759 25.66 38.25 1.16
C THR A 759 25.67 37.96 -0.35
N PHE A 760 26.78 38.27 -1.01
CA PHE A 760 26.97 38.15 -2.46
C PHE A 760 27.14 36.67 -2.88
N LEU A 761 27.95 35.91 -2.14
CA LEU A 761 28.12 34.46 -2.34
C LEU A 761 26.84 33.68 -1.97
N ALA A 762 26.14 34.05 -0.90
CA ALA A 762 24.90 33.36 -0.48
C ALA A 762 23.78 33.43 -1.53
N ALA A 763 23.65 34.55 -2.25
CA ALA A 763 22.68 34.70 -3.33
C ALA A 763 23.02 33.82 -4.54
N SER A 764 24.31 33.75 -4.91
CA SER A 764 24.79 32.86 -5.97
C SER A 764 24.60 31.37 -5.63
N ASN A 765 24.78 30.99 -4.37
CA ASN A 765 24.55 29.62 -3.91
C ASN A 765 23.09 29.18 -4.04
N LYS A 766 22.14 30.06 -3.74
CA LYS A 766 20.71 29.78 -3.93
C LYS A 766 20.35 29.59 -5.41
N LEU A 767 21.03 30.28 -6.32
CA LEU A 767 20.85 30.15 -7.77
C LEU A 767 21.32 28.79 -8.29
N VAL A 768 22.47 28.34 -7.79
CA VAL A 768 23.06 27.06 -8.16
C VAL A 768 22.30 25.88 -7.53
N SER A 769 21.84 25.99 -6.28
CA SER A 769 21.09 24.92 -5.59
C SER A 769 19.70 24.68 -6.19
N SER A 770 18.95 25.76 -6.45
CA SER A 770 17.60 25.68 -7.03
C SER A 770 17.57 25.11 -8.45
N SER A 771 18.61 25.41 -9.25
CA SER A 771 18.76 24.86 -10.59
C SER A 771 19.19 23.39 -10.60
N GLN A 772 19.92 22.92 -9.59
CA GLN A 772 20.26 21.50 -9.42
C GLN A 772 19.04 20.65 -9.04
N GLU A 773 18.17 21.14 -8.17
CA GLU A 773 16.92 20.46 -7.78
C GLU A 773 15.95 20.29 -8.95
N ALA A 774 15.85 21.31 -9.82
CA ALA A 774 15.07 21.23 -11.05
C ALA A 774 15.60 20.17 -12.03
N TYR A 775 16.91 19.95 -12.04
CA TYR A 775 17.57 18.95 -12.90
C TYR A 775 17.41 17.51 -12.38
N ALA A 776 17.60 17.29 -11.07
CA ALA A 776 17.53 15.96 -10.46
C ALA A 776 16.16 15.27 -10.61
N ARG A 777 15.11 16.03 -10.92
CA ARG A 777 13.73 15.56 -11.07
C ARG A 777 13.32 15.16 -12.49
N ARG A 778 14.20 15.24 -13.51
CA ARG A 778 13.89 14.78 -14.89
C ARG A 778 14.58 13.46 -15.23
N PRO A 779 13.90 12.49 -15.88
CA PRO A 779 14.54 11.26 -16.32
C PRO A 779 15.57 11.57 -17.43
N MET A 780 16.81 11.10 -17.28
CA MET A 780 17.81 11.11 -18.34
C MET A 780 17.31 10.28 -19.54
N LEU A 781 16.71 10.96 -20.52
CA LEU A 781 16.47 10.41 -21.85
C LEU A 781 17.84 10.14 -22.50
N GLY A 782 18.14 8.85 -22.70
CA GLY A 782 19.36 8.41 -23.34
C GLY A 782 19.50 8.99 -24.74
N ILE A 783 20.47 9.89 -24.92
CA ILE A 783 20.92 10.34 -26.23
C ILE A 783 21.85 9.26 -26.79
N ARG A 784 21.29 8.37 -27.61
CA ARG A 784 22.06 7.57 -28.56
C ARG A 784 22.64 8.52 -29.62
N ASN A 785 23.93 8.84 -29.51
CA ASN A 785 24.69 9.41 -30.61
C ASN A 785 25.91 8.50 -30.91
N PRO A 786 25.93 7.78 -32.04
CA PRO A 786 26.99 6.81 -32.36
C PRO A 786 28.37 7.42 -32.72
N ASN A 787 28.53 8.75 -32.69
CA ASN A 787 29.76 9.42 -33.17
C ASN A 787 30.73 9.91 -32.08
N LEU A 788 30.51 9.63 -30.79
CA LEU A 788 31.41 10.09 -29.71
C LEU A 788 32.39 9.03 -29.19
N ALA A 789 32.48 7.87 -29.85
CA ALA A 789 33.49 6.86 -29.55
C ALA A 789 34.80 7.14 -30.32
N LYS A 790 35.56 8.15 -29.91
CA LYS A 790 37.00 8.34 -30.22
C LYS A 790 37.48 9.68 -29.66
N VAL A 791 37.84 9.73 -28.37
CA VAL A 791 39.05 10.36 -27.82
C VAL A 791 39.17 9.77 -26.41
N ARG A 792 40.33 9.20 -26.10
CA ARG A 792 40.59 8.44 -24.87
C ARG A 792 41.24 9.32 -23.83
#